data_AF-A0A1T0CLJ5-F1
#
_entry.id   AF-A0A1T0CLJ5-F1
#
_cell.length_a   1.000
_cell.length_b   1.000
_cell.length_c   1.000
_cell.angle_alpha   90.00
_cell.angle_beta   90.00
_cell.angle_gamma   90.00
#
_symmetry.space_group_name_H-M   'P 1'
#
loop_
_entity.id
_entity.type
_entity.pdbx_description
1 polymer ?
#
loop_
_entity_poly.entity_id
_entity_poly.type
_entity_poly.pdbx_seq_one_letter_code
_entity_poly.pdbx_strand_id
1 'polypeptide(L)'
;MILSVIFPVRVSNNRQYVLDNIARILSIKPNHPDVEFILVDSGSTSFFSEQIKRLCNKYQTRYIYQDTRSQTFSIGRARDLGAQVATGQCIMFLDVDLVFDKLFFDKIIAEIKIRDMFVNIAEYFCIPCFYIDEGYSSEFLGLEDITNPAHYRKLQNDYECGNNTGIQSFAPATSLFVINRWHFLSIGGHRNEFSGHGSEDFELAHRLATYARKHHRTYNYYTDKKDYSSIEYEGFRSYFSMAGYSVYNNGLFAVHLWHPRPKDKYQVATPKNKEMLQTFMRDFDSGKSKIDPLDDLSKNDVTLVFGVRKDTAWLSIRQLLPLLGKVEYISELKVDINKIGDLIRSRNITRFLFWNPYGNETRLAIYRWAILNNFPFYVFERGALPDSWFIDKGFNADSLSYAQENWDRFLSNDEIIDTEEYINSVIQSGNTLEKNDNYRGEALIREIFDVKYRVGGRKILFIGLQRPSDSVIKFFSGAIQSYDNFITAVNDVIASLDPQEWYIVIKKHPLEPEFPKGLSVSNNVLLVDNEYHIHDLLSIAHKVMLINSGVGLLAMLFRKHVIHMGEAFYSFPSINSYAKSSNEAIKMLESEFIVSESDVIKFIHYLKNDFYSFANASYSRRTEKDGSFRSILESLEFYQIRTPDGIALDVKYREYAIPLHSKVYGFFLPSIIREMKKNPSVFRSPIDVLKHQNVVAAPPGTKPLADQVSKPVSNVESTKTQKLGQVEVLVQAQSLDEPTLPEVDRKEGVRQMEALAEVERLVRLKNKFKRDPYAFFADSKNPALSKLKFFYKKGRK
;
A
#
# COMPACT_ATOMS: atom_id res chain seq x y z
N MET A 1 24.24 -12.37 0.33
CA MET A 1 23.66 -12.84 -0.95
C MET A 1 22.90 -11.68 -1.57
N ILE A 2 23.17 -11.32 -2.83
CA ILE A 2 22.40 -10.28 -3.54
C ILE A 2 21.22 -10.91 -4.28
N LEU A 3 21.46 -12.02 -4.97
CA LEU A 3 20.49 -12.65 -5.86
C LEU A 3 20.26 -14.12 -5.50
N SER A 4 19.01 -14.57 -5.52
CA SER A 4 18.66 -16.00 -5.51
C SER A 4 18.06 -16.38 -6.86
N VAL A 5 18.68 -17.36 -7.53
CA VAL A 5 18.24 -17.89 -8.82
C VAL A 5 17.45 -19.17 -8.58
N ILE A 6 16.19 -19.18 -8.99
CA ILE A 6 15.20 -20.23 -8.69
C ILE A 6 14.89 -21.01 -9.97
N PHE A 7 15.17 -22.31 -9.96
CA PHE A 7 14.85 -23.27 -11.02
C PHE A 7 13.60 -24.07 -10.65
N PRO A 8 12.40 -23.74 -11.19
CA PRO A 8 11.19 -24.50 -10.93
C PRO A 8 11.11 -25.72 -11.87
N VAL A 9 11.02 -26.94 -11.32
CA VAL A 9 10.99 -28.17 -12.13
C VAL A 9 9.92 -29.17 -11.67
N ARG A 10 9.54 -30.04 -12.60
CA ARG A 10 8.88 -31.33 -12.34
C ARG A 10 9.27 -32.31 -13.44
N VAL A 11 9.92 -33.40 -13.08
CA VAL A 11 10.34 -34.46 -14.02
C VAL A 11 9.36 -35.63 -13.96
N SER A 12 8.99 -36.12 -15.14
CA SER A 12 8.05 -37.21 -15.35
C SER A 12 8.49 -38.10 -16.51
N ASN A 13 7.95 -39.32 -16.60
CA ASN A 13 8.36 -40.30 -17.61
C ASN A 13 8.23 -39.79 -19.06
N ASN A 14 7.30 -38.85 -19.32
CA ASN A 14 7.09 -38.21 -20.63
C ASN A 14 7.90 -36.92 -20.84
N ARG A 15 8.75 -36.53 -19.88
CA ARG A 15 9.58 -35.30 -19.88
C ARG A 15 10.97 -35.56 -19.29
N GLN A 16 11.56 -36.72 -19.64
CA GLN A 16 12.87 -37.12 -19.09
C GLN A 16 14.01 -36.15 -19.48
N TYR A 17 13.92 -35.51 -20.66
CA TYR A 17 14.86 -34.48 -21.13
C TYR A 17 15.06 -33.31 -20.14
N VAL A 18 14.10 -33.06 -19.25
CA VAL A 18 14.20 -32.04 -18.20
C VAL A 18 15.35 -32.35 -17.24
N LEU A 19 15.66 -33.63 -17.01
CA LEU A 19 16.80 -34.05 -16.17
C LEU A 19 18.15 -33.70 -16.82
N ASP A 20 18.26 -33.90 -18.13
CA ASP A 20 19.45 -33.53 -18.90
C ASP A 20 19.65 -32.01 -18.92
N ASN A 21 18.53 -31.26 -19.07
CA ASN A 21 18.54 -29.81 -19.01
C ASN A 21 18.89 -29.27 -17.61
N ILE A 22 18.46 -29.93 -16.52
CA ILE A 22 18.97 -29.66 -15.16
C ILE A 22 20.49 -29.90 -15.10
N ALA A 23 20.97 -31.03 -15.59
CA ALA A 23 22.40 -31.36 -15.53
C ALA A 23 23.27 -30.34 -16.29
N ARG A 24 22.79 -29.86 -17.45
CA ARG A 24 23.42 -28.83 -18.29
C ARG A 24 23.38 -27.44 -17.64
N ILE A 25 22.21 -26.96 -17.21
CA ILE A 25 22.12 -25.59 -16.66
C ILE A 25 22.89 -25.45 -15.34
N LEU A 26 22.96 -26.53 -14.55
CA LEU A 26 23.77 -26.57 -13.32
C LEU A 26 25.27 -26.73 -13.57
N SER A 27 25.72 -27.22 -14.74
CA SER A 27 27.14 -27.26 -15.09
C SER A 27 27.67 -25.94 -15.67
N ILE A 28 26.82 -25.11 -16.28
CA ILE A 28 27.22 -23.82 -16.87
C ILE A 28 27.00 -22.61 -15.95
N LYS A 29 26.27 -22.78 -14.82
CA LYS A 29 26.12 -21.68 -13.85
C LYS A 29 27.48 -21.32 -13.23
N PRO A 30 27.75 -20.04 -12.93
CA PRO A 30 28.99 -19.65 -12.26
C PRO A 30 28.99 -20.08 -10.79
N ASN A 31 30.19 -20.11 -10.21
CA ASN A 31 30.35 -20.04 -8.75
C ASN A 31 30.56 -18.57 -8.36
N HIS A 32 29.46 -17.83 -8.18
CA HIS A 32 29.48 -16.38 -7.91
C HIS A 32 29.13 -16.10 -6.44
N PRO A 33 29.95 -15.35 -5.68
CA PRO A 33 29.79 -15.21 -4.22
C PRO A 33 28.49 -14.50 -3.80
N ASP A 34 27.97 -13.57 -4.61
CA ASP A 34 26.69 -12.89 -4.34
C ASP A 34 25.44 -13.61 -4.86
N VAL A 35 25.56 -14.79 -5.48
CA VAL A 35 24.43 -15.51 -6.10
C VAL A 35 24.24 -16.89 -5.48
N GLU A 36 23.04 -17.17 -4.95
CA GLU A 36 22.64 -18.53 -4.59
C GLU A 36 21.78 -19.16 -5.69
N PHE A 37 21.81 -20.48 -5.75
CA PHE A 37 21.05 -21.27 -6.71
C PHE A 37 20.15 -22.24 -5.97
N ILE A 38 18.85 -22.18 -6.24
CA ILE A 38 17.81 -22.96 -5.58
C ILE A 38 17.02 -23.71 -6.66
N LEU A 39 16.98 -25.03 -6.59
CA LEU A 39 16.14 -25.85 -7.46
C LEU A 39 14.94 -26.38 -6.68
N VAL A 40 13.74 -26.10 -7.19
CA VAL A 40 12.46 -26.48 -6.58
C VAL A 40 11.81 -27.57 -7.41
N ASP A 41 11.87 -28.80 -6.92
CA ASP A 41 11.16 -29.95 -7.47
C ASP A 41 9.74 -30.03 -6.88
N SER A 42 8.75 -29.67 -7.69
CA SER A 42 7.33 -29.77 -7.31
C SER A 42 6.70 -31.01 -7.94
N GLY A 43 6.83 -32.14 -7.23
CA GLY A 43 6.08 -33.36 -7.51
C GLY A 43 6.68 -34.30 -8.57
N SER A 44 8.01 -34.37 -8.70
CA SER A 44 8.65 -35.50 -9.39
C SER A 44 8.49 -36.81 -8.60
N THR A 45 8.67 -37.95 -9.26
CA THR A 45 8.68 -39.27 -8.59
C THR A 45 9.96 -39.45 -7.76
N SER A 46 9.94 -40.36 -6.79
CA SER A 46 11.12 -40.68 -5.96
C SER A 46 12.37 -41.03 -6.76
N PHE A 47 12.20 -41.71 -7.90
CA PHE A 47 13.26 -42.04 -8.84
C PHE A 47 13.93 -40.80 -9.46
N PHE A 48 13.15 -39.80 -9.88
CA PHE A 48 13.70 -38.57 -10.45
C PHE A 48 14.19 -37.60 -9.37
N SER A 49 13.45 -37.43 -8.27
CA SER A 49 13.82 -36.51 -7.19
C SER A 49 15.19 -36.84 -6.58
N GLU A 50 15.51 -38.13 -6.45
CA GLU A 50 16.83 -38.59 -5.99
C GLU A 50 17.96 -38.27 -6.98
N GLN A 51 17.71 -38.37 -8.29
CA GLN A 51 18.68 -37.99 -9.32
C GLN A 51 18.91 -36.46 -9.36
N ILE A 52 17.83 -35.69 -9.29
CA ILE A 52 17.88 -34.23 -9.21
C ILE A 52 18.66 -33.78 -7.97
N LYS A 53 18.41 -34.40 -6.81
CA LYS A 53 19.13 -34.14 -5.56
C LYS A 53 20.64 -34.42 -5.69
N ARG A 54 21.03 -35.51 -6.37
CA ARG A 54 22.46 -35.80 -6.66
C ARG A 54 23.10 -34.76 -7.57
N LEU A 55 22.41 -34.30 -8.61
CA LEU A 55 22.88 -33.20 -9.48
C LEU A 55 23.03 -31.89 -8.68
N CYS A 56 22.06 -31.56 -7.83
CA CYS A 56 22.11 -30.38 -6.97
C CYS A 56 23.31 -30.44 -6.01
N ASN A 57 23.55 -31.57 -5.36
CA ASN A 57 24.71 -31.78 -4.50
C ASN A 57 26.03 -31.63 -5.27
N LYS A 58 26.13 -32.22 -6.47
CA LYS A 58 27.33 -32.14 -7.33
C LYS A 58 27.70 -30.68 -7.68
N TYR A 59 26.70 -29.86 -7.98
CA TYR A 59 26.89 -28.48 -8.44
C TYR A 59 26.64 -27.41 -7.37
N GLN A 60 26.56 -27.78 -6.09
CA GLN A 60 26.34 -26.87 -4.96
C GLN A 60 25.08 -26.00 -5.12
N THR A 61 23.98 -26.62 -5.54
CA THR A 61 22.64 -26.01 -5.64
C THR A 61 21.77 -26.46 -4.47
N ARG A 62 21.04 -25.54 -3.85
CA ARG A 62 20.09 -25.86 -2.77
C ARG A 62 18.87 -26.58 -3.36
N TYR A 63 18.64 -27.81 -2.94
CA TYR A 63 17.52 -28.63 -3.40
C TYR A 63 16.32 -28.52 -2.46
N ILE A 64 15.14 -28.23 -3.01
CA ILE A 64 13.86 -28.13 -2.30
C ILE A 64 12.85 -29.07 -2.98
N TYR A 65 12.20 -29.94 -2.21
CA TYR A 65 11.14 -30.83 -2.71
C TYR A 65 9.78 -30.45 -2.13
N GLN A 66 8.76 -30.42 -2.97
CA GLN A 66 7.36 -30.26 -2.58
C GLN A 66 6.55 -31.39 -3.18
N ASP A 67 5.85 -32.18 -2.34
CA ASP A 67 4.99 -33.24 -2.85
C ASP A 67 3.67 -32.70 -3.40
N THR A 68 3.66 -32.39 -4.70
CA THR A 68 2.47 -32.02 -5.47
C THR A 68 2.08 -33.13 -6.47
N ARG A 69 2.49 -34.38 -6.23
CA ARG A 69 2.34 -35.49 -7.20
C ARG A 69 0.88 -35.70 -7.63
N SER A 70 -0.06 -35.57 -6.69
CA SER A 70 -1.51 -35.68 -6.89
C SER A 70 -2.18 -34.46 -7.55
N GLN A 71 -1.44 -33.36 -7.75
CA GLN A 71 -1.95 -32.10 -8.29
C GLN A 71 -1.41 -31.84 -9.71
N THR A 72 -2.15 -31.04 -10.48
CA THR A 72 -1.62 -30.43 -11.71
C THR A 72 -0.44 -29.53 -11.36
N PHE A 73 0.69 -29.68 -12.06
CA PHE A 73 1.86 -28.84 -11.89
C PHE A 73 1.51 -27.35 -12.11
N SER A 74 2.04 -26.48 -11.25
CA SER A 74 1.96 -25.02 -11.38
C SER A 74 3.37 -24.48 -11.20
N ILE A 75 3.93 -23.92 -12.28
CA ILE A 75 5.29 -23.36 -12.26
C ILE A 75 5.37 -22.14 -11.34
N GLY A 76 4.32 -21.31 -11.30
CA GLY A 76 4.19 -20.20 -10.36
C GLY A 76 4.30 -20.64 -8.90
N ARG A 77 3.63 -21.74 -8.49
CA ARG A 77 3.74 -22.26 -7.11
C ARG A 77 5.15 -22.76 -6.76
N ALA A 78 5.87 -23.33 -7.72
CA ALA A 78 7.27 -23.74 -7.53
C ALA A 78 8.21 -22.52 -7.43
N ARG A 79 7.98 -21.49 -8.27
CA ARG A 79 8.66 -20.19 -8.20
C ARG A 79 8.43 -19.49 -6.86
N ASP A 80 7.18 -19.46 -6.40
CA ASP A 80 6.79 -18.89 -5.11
C ASP A 80 7.51 -19.59 -3.95
N LEU A 81 7.47 -20.92 -3.87
CA LEU A 81 8.16 -21.67 -2.82
C LEU A 81 9.68 -21.38 -2.82
N GLY A 82 10.30 -21.28 -4.00
CA GLY A 82 11.70 -20.88 -4.12
C GLY A 82 11.97 -19.47 -3.57
N ALA A 83 11.08 -18.51 -3.85
CA ALA A 83 11.18 -17.16 -3.32
C ALA A 83 10.97 -17.11 -1.80
N GLN A 84 10.05 -17.92 -1.26
CA GLN A 84 9.80 -18.01 0.17
C GLN A 84 11.02 -18.51 0.95
N VAL A 85 11.80 -19.46 0.42
CA VAL A 85 13.00 -20.00 1.11
C VAL A 85 14.31 -19.29 0.75
N ALA A 86 14.31 -18.43 -0.27
CA ALA A 86 15.46 -17.64 -0.72
C ALA A 86 16.02 -16.69 0.37
N THR A 87 17.30 -16.36 0.28
CA THR A 87 18.04 -15.47 1.20
C THR A 87 18.64 -14.23 0.51
N GLY A 88 18.62 -14.19 -0.82
CA GLY A 88 19.00 -13.03 -1.62
C GLY A 88 17.99 -11.88 -1.49
N GLN A 89 18.50 -10.65 -1.52
CA GLN A 89 17.66 -9.44 -1.47
C GLN A 89 16.82 -9.27 -2.75
N CYS A 90 17.34 -9.77 -3.88
CA CYS A 90 16.60 -9.94 -5.13
C CYS A 90 16.45 -11.44 -5.47
N ILE A 91 15.41 -11.76 -6.25
CA ILE A 91 15.18 -13.09 -6.82
C ILE A 91 15.15 -13.02 -8.35
N MET A 92 15.48 -14.14 -8.97
CA MET A 92 15.26 -14.40 -10.39
C MET A 92 14.66 -15.79 -10.59
N PHE A 93 13.71 -15.93 -11.50
CA PHE A 93 13.25 -17.24 -11.99
C PHE A 93 14.01 -17.60 -13.27
N LEU A 94 14.48 -18.84 -13.37
CA LEU A 94 15.27 -19.32 -14.50
C LEU A 94 14.83 -20.73 -14.90
N ASP A 95 14.25 -20.85 -16.09
CA ASP A 95 13.78 -22.12 -16.64
C ASP A 95 14.96 -22.97 -17.12
N VAL A 96 14.92 -24.30 -16.95
CA VAL A 96 16.10 -25.17 -17.19
C VAL A 96 16.46 -25.37 -18.66
N ASP A 97 15.56 -25.04 -19.57
CA ASP A 97 15.72 -25.17 -21.02
C ASP A 97 16.54 -24.00 -21.64
N LEU A 98 17.12 -23.14 -20.80
CA LEU A 98 17.85 -21.94 -21.19
C LEU A 98 19.38 -22.12 -21.17
N VAL A 99 20.08 -21.31 -21.96
CA VAL A 99 21.53 -21.06 -21.90
C VAL A 99 21.83 -19.56 -21.98
N PHE A 100 22.97 -19.16 -21.44
CA PHE A 100 23.38 -17.75 -21.27
C PHE A 100 24.92 -17.63 -21.24
N ASP A 101 25.43 -16.43 -21.53
CA ASP A 101 26.87 -16.18 -21.50
C ASP A 101 27.43 -16.12 -20.07
N LYS A 102 28.75 -16.32 -19.91
CA LYS A 102 29.38 -16.37 -18.58
C LYS A 102 29.33 -15.06 -17.77
N LEU A 103 29.07 -13.92 -18.39
CA LEU A 103 28.91 -12.61 -17.73
C LEU A 103 27.44 -12.31 -17.39
N PHE A 104 26.51 -13.24 -17.67
CA PHE A 104 25.06 -13.03 -17.52
C PHE A 104 24.65 -12.59 -16.11
N PHE A 105 25.19 -13.26 -15.07
CA PHE A 105 24.88 -12.91 -13.69
C PHE A 105 25.58 -11.62 -13.24
N ASP A 106 26.80 -11.35 -13.71
CA ASP A 106 27.50 -10.09 -13.43
C ASP A 106 26.70 -8.88 -13.96
N LYS A 107 26.16 -8.99 -15.19
CA LYS A 107 25.25 -8.01 -15.80
C LYS A 107 23.99 -7.82 -14.96
N ILE A 108 23.38 -8.89 -14.46
CA ILE A 108 22.19 -8.82 -13.58
C ILE A 108 22.50 -8.11 -12.26
N ILE A 109 23.62 -8.43 -11.62
CA ILE A 109 24.07 -7.78 -10.37
C ILE A 109 24.38 -6.30 -10.61
N ALA A 110 24.95 -5.95 -11.77
CA ALA A 110 25.17 -4.57 -12.17
C ALA A 110 23.84 -3.80 -12.34
N GLU A 111 22.86 -4.38 -13.05
CA GLU A 111 21.53 -3.77 -13.22
C GLU A 111 20.79 -3.59 -11.89
N ILE A 112 20.86 -4.56 -10.96
CA ILE A 112 20.29 -4.45 -9.60
C ILE A 112 20.88 -3.23 -8.86
N LYS A 113 22.20 -3.05 -8.91
CA LYS A 113 22.92 -1.95 -8.26
C LYS A 113 22.63 -0.60 -8.92
N ILE A 114 22.67 -0.53 -10.26
CA ILE A 114 22.38 0.69 -11.05
C ILE A 114 20.94 1.19 -10.82
N ARG A 115 20.00 0.27 -10.57
CA ARG A 115 18.58 0.59 -10.36
C ARG A 115 18.20 0.84 -8.89
N ASP A 116 19.17 0.76 -7.96
CA ASP A 116 18.97 0.88 -6.51
C ASP A 116 17.88 -0.07 -5.97
N MET A 117 17.78 -1.30 -6.51
CA MET A 117 16.66 -2.23 -6.24
C MET A 117 16.57 -2.74 -4.79
N PHE A 118 17.55 -2.41 -3.94
CA PHE A 118 17.49 -2.65 -2.49
C PHE A 118 16.54 -1.66 -1.80
N VAL A 119 16.49 -0.41 -2.27
CA VAL A 119 15.67 0.68 -1.71
C VAL A 119 14.47 1.00 -2.61
N ASN A 120 14.64 0.95 -3.92
CA ASN A 120 13.60 1.09 -4.95
C ASN A 120 12.92 -0.26 -5.20
N ILE A 121 12.27 -0.81 -4.17
CA ILE A 121 11.84 -2.23 -4.13
C ILE A 121 10.83 -2.62 -5.22
N ALA A 122 10.10 -1.64 -5.76
CA ALA A 122 9.09 -1.85 -6.80
C ALA A 122 9.67 -1.82 -8.23
N GLU A 123 10.94 -1.43 -8.38
CA GLU A 123 11.65 -1.52 -9.66
C GLU A 123 12.01 -2.98 -9.95
N TYR A 124 11.90 -3.35 -11.22
CA TYR A 124 12.16 -4.71 -11.69
C TYR A 124 12.60 -4.65 -13.16
N PHE A 125 13.17 -5.75 -13.64
CA PHE A 125 13.37 -5.95 -15.08
C PHE A 125 13.07 -7.39 -15.45
N CYS A 126 13.01 -7.65 -16.76
CA CYS A 126 12.71 -8.96 -17.31
C CYS A 126 13.82 -9.31 -18.30
N ILE A 127 14.38 -10.52 -18.23
CA ILE A 127 15.42 -10.94 -19.18
C ILE A 127 14.75 -11.31 -20.51
N PRO A 128 15.10 -10.66 -21.64
CA PRO A 128 14.66 -11.06 -22.96
C PRO A 128 15.12 -12.47 -23.30
N CYS A 129 14.41 -13.15 -24.22
CA CYS A 129 14.83 -14.46 -24.67
C CYS A 129 14.69 -14.66 -26.18
N PHE A 130 15.70 -15.25 -26.80
CA PHE A 130 15.63 -15.81 -28.15
C PHE A 130 15.21 -17.27 -28.08
N TYR A 131 14.11 -17.62 -28.74
CA TYR A 131 13.71 -19.00 -28.95
C TYR A 131 14.30 -19.48 -30.27
N ILE A 132 15.14 -20.51 -30.22
CA ILE A 132 15.80 -21.08 -31.40
C ILE A 132 15.20 -22.44 -31.76
N ASP A 133 15.41 -22.87 -33.01
CA ASP A 133 14.92 -24.16 -33.50
C ASP A 133 15.85 -25.35 -33.14
N GLU A 134 15.44 -26.55 -33.53
CA GLU A 134 16.14 -27.81 -33.23
C GLU A 134 17.54 -27.89 -33.87
N GLY A 135 17.68 -27.37 -35.10
CA GLY A 135 18.96 -27.33 -35.80
C GLY A 135 19.92 -26.37 -35.10
N TYR A 136 19.47 -25.13 -34.85
CA TYR A 136 20.32 -24.14 -34.21
C TYR A 136 20.62 -24.46 -32.74
N SER A 137 19.71 -25.18 -32.05
CA SER A 137 19.98 -25.73 -30.71
C SER A 137 21.09 -26.79 -30.75
N SER A 138 21.12 -27.63 -31.78
CA SER A 138 22.16 -28.63 -31.97
C SER A 138 23.52 -27.97 -32.25
N GLU A 139 23.55 -26.89 -33.04
CA GLU A 139 24.74 -26.07 -33.24
C GLU A 139 25.24 -25.43 -31.93
N PHE A 140 24.34 -24.81 -31.14
CA PHE A 140 24.69 -24.20 -29.85
C PHE A 140 25.24 -25.23 -28.86
N LEU A 141 24.66 -26.43 -28.80
CA LEU A 141 25.12 -27.53 -27.94
C LEU A 141 26.42 -28.18 -28.44
N GLY A 142 26.80 -27.99 -29.70
CA GLY A 142 28.07 -28.44 -30.29
C GLY A 142 29.24 -27.47 -30.08
N LEU A 143 29.02 -26.31 -29.45
CA LEU A 143 30.09 -25.34 -29.15
C LEU A 143 31.01 -25.83 -28.03
N GLU A 144 32.32 -25.61 -28.18
CA GLU A 144 33.34 -25.97 -27.18
C GLU A 144 33.14 -25.22 -25.84
N ASP A 145 32.85 -23.91 -25.91
CA ASP A 145 32.40 -23.09 -24.77
C ASP A 145 31.05 -22.44 -25.12
N ILE A 146 29.95 -23.14 -24.79
CA ILE A 146 28.58 -22.61 -24.94
C ILE A 146 28.36 -21.31 -24.16
N THR A 147 29.19 -20.97 -23.17
CA THR A 147 29.07 -19.75 -22.36
C THR A 147 29.86 -18.56 -22.91
N ASN A 148 30.60 -18.72 -24.02
CA ASN A 148 31.42 -17.67 -24.60
C ASN A 148 30.56 -16.50 -25.12
N PRO A 149 30.72 -15.26 -24.58
CA PRO A 149 29.91 -14.10 -24.96
C PRO A 149 29.94 -13.74 -26.45
N ALA A 150 30.96 -14.17 -27.20
CA ALA A 150 31.05 -13.93 -28.64
C ALA A 150 29.90 -14.58 -29.42
N HIS A 151 29.44 -15.78 -29.02
CA HIS A 151 28.32 -16.47 -29.68
C HIS A 151 27.00 -15.72 -29.49
N TYR A 152 26.75 -15.23 -28.27
CA TYR A 152 25.60 -14.40 -27.95
C TYR A 152 25.65 -13.06 -28.68
N ARG A 153 26.81 -12.38 -28.71
CA ARG A 153 26.93 -11.11 -29.44
C ARG A 153 26.75 -11.30 -30.95
N LYS A 154 27.19 -12.43 -31.52
CA LYS A 154 26.90 -12.80 -32.92
C LYS A 154 25.40 -12.99 -33.14
N LEU A 155 24.73 -13.80 -32.32
CA LEU A 155 23.27 -14.02 -32.40
C LEU A 155 22.50 -12.69 -32.36
N GLN A 156 22.86 -11.81 -31.43
CA GLN A 156 22.25 -10.49 -31.28
C GLN A 156 22.44 -9.63 -32.55
N ASN A 157 23.68 -9.59 -33.07
CA ASN A 157 24.00 -8.82 -34.28
C ASN A 157 23.28 -9.38 -35.52
N ASP A 158 23.24 -10.70 -35.69
CA ASP A 158 22.54 -11.35 -36.79
C ASP A 158 21.04 -10.97 -36.77
N TYR A 159 20.39 -11.07 -35.60
CA TYR A 159 19.01 -10.63 -35.40
C TYR A 159 18.79 -9.12 -35.69
N GLU A 160 19.67 -8.25 -35.17
CA GLU A 160 19.61 -6.80 -35.38
C GLU A 160 19.81 -6.40 -36.86
N CYS A 161 20.57 -7.18 -37.61
CA CYS A 161 20.70 -7.06 -39.07
C CYS A 161 19.57 -7.73 -39.88
N GLY A 162 18.58 -8.34 -39.22
CA GLY A 162 17.44 -9.01 -39.85
C GLY A 162 17.70 -10.46 -40.30
N ASN A 163 18.86 -11.04 -39.97
CA ASN A 163 19.15 -12.45 -40.19
C ASN A 163 18.54 -13.30 -39.05
N ASN A 164 17.30 -13.74 -39.26
CA ASN A 164 16.55 -14.56 -38.31
C ASN A 164 16.74 -16.08 -38.51
N THR A 165 17.79 -16.51 -39.22
CA THR A 165 18.04 -17.94 -39.48
C THR A 165 18.20 -18.69 -38.16
N GLY A 166 17.44 -19.78 -37.96
CA GLY A 166 17.42 -20.55 -36.73
C GLY A 166 16.63 -19.92 -35.56
N ILE A 167 16.18 -18.67 -35.68
CA ILE A 167 15.45 -17.94 -34.62
C ILE A 167 13.94 -18.07 -34.86
N GLN A 168 13.24 -18.79 -33.99
CA GLN A 168 11.78 -18.95 -34.03
C GLN A 168 11.05 -17.68 -33.55
N SER A 169 11.56 -17.03 -32.50
CA SER A 169 11.03 -15.76 -32.02
C SER A 169 12.00 -15.07 -31.05
N PHE A 170 11.81 -13.75 -30.91
CA PHE A 170 12.40 -12.95 -29.83
C PHE A 170 11.29 -12.46 -28.91
N ALA A 171 11.47 -12.67 -27.60
CA ALA A 171 10.53 -12.25 -26.57
C ALA A 171 11.21 -11.22 -25.63
N PRO A 172 10.94 -9.92 -25.78
CA PRO A 172 11.39 -8.88 -24.84
C PRO A 172 10.62 -8.87 -23.51
N ALA A 173 9.59 -9.71 -23.36
CA ALA A 173 8.93 -9.99 -22.08
C ALA A 173 8.72 -11.50 -21.92
N THR A 174 9.27 -12.05 -20.85
CA THR A 174 9.34 -13.49 -20.53
C THR A 174 8.94 -13.73 -19.06
N SER A 175 9.09 -14.97 -18.59
CA SER A 175 9.01 -15.38 -17.18
C SER A 175 10.20 -14.92 -16.32
N LEU A 176 11.28 -14.45 -16.94
CA LEU A 176 12.60 -14.27 -16.33
C LEU A 176 12.70 -12.90 -15.63
N PHE A 177 11.83 -12.67 -14.65
CA PHE A 177 11.85 -11.43 -13.86
C PHE A 177 13.01 -11.42 -12.87
N VAL A 178 13.65 -10.25 -12.72
CA VAL A 178 14.55 -9.93 -11.61
C VAL A 178 13.84 -8.90 -10.74
N ILE A 179 13.57 -9.24 -9.48
CA ILE A 179 12.66 -8.50 -8.58
C ILE A 179 13.28 -8.44 -7.18
N ASN A 180 13.07 -7.35 -6.42
CA ASN A 180 13.29 -7.34 -4.98
C ASN A 180 12.44 -8.45 -4.30
N ARG A 181 13.08 -9.30 -3.49
CA ARG A 181 12.45 -10.46 -2.85
C ARG A 181 11.32 -10.06 -1.91
N TRP A 182 11.56 -9.07 -1.06
CA TRP A 182 10.58 -8.62 -0.08
C TRP A 182 9.35 -8.00 -0.76
N HIS A 183 9.56 -7.20 -1.83
CA HIS A 183 8.45 -6.71 -2.64
C HIS A 183 7.62 -7.88 -3.23
N PHE A 184 8.27 -8.86 -3.86
CA PHE A 184 7.60 -10.04 -4.42
C PHE A 184 6.74 -10.80 -3.39
N LEU A 185 7.28 -11.04 -2.19
CA LEU A 185 6.53 -11.68 -1.10
C LEU A 185 5.34 -10.80 -0.65
N SER A 186 5.55 -9.49 -0.49
CA SER A 186 4.50 -8.56 -0.06
C SER A 186 3.32 -8.47 -1.03
N ILE A 187 3.56 -8.58 -2.35
CA ILE A 187 2.51 -8.54 -3.39
C ILE A 187 1.86 -9.91 -3.64
N GLY A 188 2.30 -10.96 -2.93
CA GLY A 188 1.68 -12.29 -2.92
C GLY A 188 2.15 -13.26 -4.00
N GLY A 189 3.34 -13.06 -4.58
CA GLY A 189 3.91 -13.96 -5.60
C GLY A 189 2.98 -14.19 -6.80
N HIS A 190 2.83 -15.44 -7.26
CA HIS A 190 1.90 -15.83 -8.32
C HIS A 190 0.52 -16.22 -7.77
N ARG A 191 -0.55 -16.02 -8.57
CA ARG A 191 -1.89 -16.47 -8.20
C ARG A 191 -2.03 -18.00 -8.27
N ASN A 192 -2.31 -18.61 -7.11
CA ASN A 192 -2.45 -20.06 -6.92
C ASN A 192 -3.59 -20.70 -7.74
N GLU A 193 -4.54 -19.90 -8.22
CA GLU A 193 -5.60 -20.30 -9.13
C GLU A 193 -5.09 -20.73 -10.52
N PHE A 194 -3.90 -20.26 -10.93
CA PHE A 194 -3.23 -20.75 -12.12
C PHE A 194 -2.56 -22.11 -11.88
N SER A 195 -2.99 -23.09 -12.68
CA SER A 195 -2.39 -24.42 -12.73
C SER A 195 -2.36 -24.90 -14.19
N GLY A 196 -1.45 -25.82 -14.50
CA GLY A 196 -1.14 -26.12 -15.89
C GLY A 196 -0.37 -24.97 -16.56
N HIS A 197 -0.46 -24.89 -17.88
CA HIS A 197 0.36 -24.02 -18.69
C HIS A 197 -0.19 -22.58 -18.84
N GLY A 198 0.57 -21.62 -18.31
CA GLY A 198 0.63 -20.24 -18.78
C GLY A 198 -0.45 -19.29 -18.29
N SER A 199 -0.16 -18.00 -18.43
CA SER A 199 -0.89 -16.80 -17.97
C SER A 199 -0.53 -16.27 -16.58
N GLU A 200 0.06 -17.09 -15.71
CA GLU A 200 0.55 -16.69 -14.38
C GLU A 200 1.58 -15.54 -14.44
N ASP A 201 2.54 -15.63 -15.36
CA ASP A 201 3.58 -14.61 -15.53
C ASP A 201 3.04 -13.26 -16.04
N PHE A 202 1.94 -13.26 -16.81
CA PHE A 202 1.32 -12.01 -17.27
C PHE A 202 0.52 -11.32 -16.17
N GLU A 203 -0.08 -12.08 -15.25
CA GLU A 203 -0.77 -11.52 -14.09
C GLU A 203 0.23 -10.94 -13.08
N LEU A 204 1.36 -11.62 -12.85
CA LEU A 204 2.46 -11.07 -12.07
C LEU A 204 3.06 -9.81 -12.74
N ALA A 205 3.36 -9.86 -14.04
CA ALA A 205 3.88 -8.70 -14.78
C ALA A 205 2.92 -7.50 -14.74
N HIS A 206 1.61 -7.73 -14.77
CA HIS A 206 0.59 -6.69 -14.61
C HIS A 206 0.70 -5.96 -13.26
N ARG A 207 0.84 -6.72 -12.17
CA ARG A 207 1.04 -6.16 -10.82
C ARG A 207 2.37 -5.43 -10.70
N LEU A 208 3.49 -6.07 -11.07
CA LEU A 208 4.83 -5.49 -11.03
C LEU A 208 4.91 -4.17 -11.83
N ALA A 209 4.42 -4.17 -13.07
CA ALA A 209 4.43 -2.98 -13.92
C ALA A 209 3.53 -1.84 -13.39
N THR A 210 2.54 -2.15 -12.55
CA THR A 210 1.69 -1.14 -11.92
C THR A 210 2.36 -0.58 -10.65
N TYR A 211 2.92 -1.43 -9.79
CA TYR A 211 3.66 -0.99 -8.59
C TYR A 211 4.97 -0.25 -8.92
N ALA A 212 5.65 -0.61 -10.01
CA ALA A 212 6.86 0.08 -10.47
C ALA A 212 6.63 1.54 -10.90
N ARG A 213 5.36 1.91 -11.18
CA ARG A 213 4.91 3.26 -11.59
C ARG A 213 5.66 3.87 -12.79
N LYS A 214 6.37 3.04 -13.57
CA LYS A 214 7.47 3.46 -14.45
C LYS A 214 7.06 3.91 -15.85
N HIS A 215 6.16 3.17 -16.49
CA HIS A 215 5.76 3.41 -17.87
C HIS A 215 4.27 3.76 -17.95
N HIS A 216 3.89 4.60 -18.91
CA HIS A 216 2.49 4.82 -19.22
C HIS A 216 1.90 3.56 -19.88
N ARG A 217 0.68 3.17 -19.53
CA ARG A 217 0.02 2.01 -20.13
C ARG A 217 -0.29 2.25 -21.60
N THR A 218 -0.13 1.19 -22.39
CA THR A 218 -0.48 1.10 -23.81
C THR A 218 -1.95 1.40 -24.08
N TYR A 219 -2.26 1.84 -25.31
CA TYR A 219 -3.66 1.88 -25.75
C TYR A 219 -4.22 0.47 -25.93
N ASN A 220 -5.54 0.32 -25.85
CA ASN A 220 -6.23 -0.98 -25.84
C ASN A 220 -5.58 -1.99 -24.86
N TYR A 221 -5.19 -1.51 -23.67
CA TYR A 221 -4.31 -2.20 -22.72
C TYR A 221 -4.56 -3.70 -22.52
N TYR A 222 -5.82 -4.13 -22.45
CA TYR A 222 -6.18 -5.52 -22.17
C TYR A 222 -6.02 -6.50 -23.35
N THR A 223 -5.65 -6.03 -24.55
CA THR A 223 -5.48 -6.86 -25.76
C THR A 223 -4.24 -7.76 -25.69
N ASP A 224 -4.39 -9.06 -25.95
CA ASP A 224 -3.30 -10.07 -26.07
C ASP A 224 -2.64 -10.01 -27.46
N LYS A 225 -1.96 -8.90 -27.78
CA LYS A 225 -1.25 -8.71 -29.05
C LYS A 225 0.09 -9.44 -29.04
N LYS A 226 0.11 -10.68 -29.55
CA LYS A 226 1.24 -11.63 -29.44
C LYS A 226 2.49 -11.31 -30.25
N ASP A 227 2.40 -10.37 -31.19
CA ASP A 227 3.51 -9.98 -32.04
C ASP A 227 4.41 -8.94 -31.34
N TYR A 228 5.57 -9.38 -30.85
CA TYR A 228 6.58 -8.52 -30.24
C TYR A 228 7.41 -7.72 -31.25
N SER A 229 7.32 -8.02 -32.56
CA SER A 229 7.98 -7.22 -33.60
C SER A 229 7.19 -5.96 -33.96
N SER A 230 5.95 -5.85 -33.49
CA SER A 230 5.05 -4.73 -33.76
C SER A 230 5.54 -3.43 -33.08
N ILE A 231 5.81 -2.39 -33.87
CA ILE A 231 6.12 -1.02 -33.40
C ILE A 231 4.94 -0.32 -32.69
N GLU A 232 3.82 -1.02 -32.52
CA GLU A 232 2.55 -0.51 -32.02
C GLU A 232 2.49 -0.60 -30.48
N TYR A 233 2.30 0.54 -29.80
CA TYR A 233 2.24 0.59 -28.33
C TYR A 233 0.87 0.18 -27.79
N GLU A 234 0.46 -1.04 -28.13
CA GLU A 234 -0.87 -1.60 -27.96
C GLU A 234 -0.86 -2.87 -27.09
N GLY A 235 -1.82 -2.99 -26.18
CA GLY A 235 -2.01 -4.21 -25.39
C GLY A 235 -0.94 -4.45 -24.32
N PHE A 236 -1.16 -5.44 -23.46
CA PHE A 236 -0.35 -5.62 -22.25
C PHE A 236 1.06 -6.17 -22.57
N ARG A 237 1.23 -6.91 -23.67
CA ARG A 237 2.53 -7.46 -24.06
C ARG A 237 3.53 -6.37 -24.45
N SER A 238 3.11 -5.39 -25.25
CA SER A 238 3.94 -4.23 -25.59
C SER A 238 4.27 -3.41 -24.34
N TYR A 239 3.33 -3.30 -23.39
CA TYR A 239 3.60 -2.65 -22.09
C TYR A 239 4.68 -3.40 -21.29
N PHE A 240 4.59 -4.73 -21.16
CA PHE A 240 5.56 -5.53 -20.41
C PHE A 240 6.93 -5.61 -21.11
N SER A 241 6.98 -5.53 -22.44
CA SER A 241 8.24 -5.55 -23.22
C SER A 241 9.21 -4.44 -22.84
N MET A 242 8.71 -3.31 -22.32
CA MET A 242 9.50 -2.19 -21.82
C MET A 242 10.51 -2.63 -20.73
N ALA A 243 10.15 -3.63 -19.91
CA ALA A 243 11.02 -4.15 -18.86
C ALA A 243 12.27 -4.82 -19.45
N GLY A 244 12.14 -5.60 -20.53
CA GLY A 244 13.26 -6.31 -21.15
C GLY A 244 14.01 -5.54 -22.22
N TYR A 245 13.35 -4.67 -23.01
CA TYR A 245 14.08 -3.76 -23.92
C TYR A 245 15.10 -2.88 -23.17
N SER A 246 14.84 -2.58 -21.88
CA SER A 246 15.78 -1.81 -21.04
C SER A 246 17.12 -2.51 -20.79
N VAL A 247 17.18 -3.85 -20.83
CA VAL A 247 18.41 -4.63 -20.59
C VAL A 247 18.94 -5.34 -21.84
N TYR A 248 18.08 -5.59 -22.83
CA TYR A 248 18.46 -6.12 -24.14
C TYR A 248 19.61 -5.32 -24.78
N ASN A 249 19.47 -3.98 -24.76
CA ASN A 249 20.45 -3.05 -25.32
C ASN A 249 21.83 -3.12 -24.65
N ASN A 250 21.91 -3.66 -23.42
CA ASN A 250 23.15 -3.88 -22.67
C ASN A 250 23.73 -5.30 -22.91
N GLY A 251 23.19 -6.04 -23.88
CA GLY A 251 23.62 -7.40 -24.20
C GLY A 251 23.25 -8.42 -23.12
N LEU A 252 22.15 -8.18 -22.37
CA LEU A 252 21.62 -9.10 -21.37
C LEU A 252 20.33 -9.75 -21.89
N PHE A 253 20.43 -11.03 -22.25
CA PHE A 253 19.32 -11.89 -22.67
C PHE A 253 19.71 -13.37 -22.47
N ALA A 254 18.72 -14.27 -22.54
CA ALA A 254 18.93 -15.72 -22.55
C ALA A 254 18.58 -16.32 -23.93
N VAL A 255 19.03 -17.54 -24.19
CA VAL A 255 18.65 -18.33 -25.36
C VAL A 255 17.91 -19.57 -24.89
N HIS A 256 16.69 -19.76 -25.39
CA HIS A 256 15.85 -20.92 -25.09
C HIS A 256 16.07 -21.98 -26.15
N LEU A 257 16.68 -23.09 -25.73
CA LEU A 257 16.91 -24.24 -26.57
C LEU A 257 15.58 -24.87 -26.98
N TRP A 258 15.54 -25.46 -28.16
CA TRP A 258 14.43 -26.29 -28.58
C TRP A 258 14.34 -27.53 -27.69
N HIS A 259 13.12 -27.93 -27.36
CA HIS A 259 12.84 -29.18 -26.67
C HIS A 259 11.50 -29.78 -27.11
N PRO A 260 11.28 -31.10 -26.93
CA PRO A 260 10.00 -31.72 -27.22
C PRO A 260 8.85 -31.11 -26.41
N ARG A 261 7.69 -30.90 -27.07
CA ARG A 261 6.47 -30.38 -26.44
C ARG A 261 5.39 -31.47 -26.37
N PRO A 262 5.44 -32.41 -25.40
CA PRO A 262 4.47 -33.49 -25.30
C PRO A 262 3.05 -32.96 -25.07
N LYS A 263 2.07 -33.57 -25.75
CA LYS A 263 0.63 -33.29 -25.57
C LYS A 263 0.14 -33.95 -24.28
N ASP A 264 0.30 -33.26 -23.14
CA ASP A 264 -0.13 -33.73 -21.83
C ASP A 264 -1.13 -32.77 -21.15
N LYS A 265 -1.64 -33.18 -19.98
CA LYS A 265 -2.66 -32.44 -19.21
C LYS A 265 -2.22 -31.02 -18.83
N TYR A 266 -0.93 -30.69 -18.89
CA TYR A 266 -0.41 -29.35 -18.60
C TYR A 266 -0.98 -28.31 -19.58
N GLN A 267 -0.99 -28.63 -20.88
CA GLN A 267 -1.42 -27.68 -21.92
C GLN A 267 -2.94 -27.45 -21.94
N VAL A 268 -3.74 -28.41 -21.45
CA VAL A 268 -5.22 -28.37 -21.44
C VAL A 268 -5.78 -27.16 -20.67
N ALA A 269 -5.07 -26.68 -19.64
CA ALA A 269 -5.50 -25.52 -18.85
C ALA A 269 -5.40 -24.17 -19.58
N THR A 270 -4.60 -24.07 -20.65
CA THR A 270 -4.22 -22.80 -21.30
C THR A 270 -5.41 -21.89 -21.67
N PRO A 271 -6.55 -22.39 -22.22
CA PRO A 271 -7.70 -21.53 -22.55
C PRO A 271 -8.35 -20.92 -21.30
N LYS A 272 -8.57 -21.73 -20.26
CA LYS A 272 -9.14 -21.28 -18.97
C LYS A 272 -8.23 -20.24 -18.31
N ASN A 273 -6.92 -20.47 -18.32
CA ASN A 273 -5.97 -19.53 -17.71
C ASN A 273 -5.98 -18.16 -18.41
N LYS A 274 -6.22 -18.10 -19.73
CA LYS A 274 -6.34 -16.81 -20.46
C LYS A 274 -7.59 -16.03 -20.07
N GLU A 275 -8.70 -16.71 -19.83
CA GLU A 275 -9.93 -16.09 -19.33
C GLU A 275 -9.71 -15.54 -17.90
N MET A 276 -9.13 -16.37 -17.01
CA MET A 276 -8.82 -15.96 -15.63
C MET A 276 -7.86 -14.75 -15.59
N LEU A 277 -6.83 -14.70 -16.46
CA LEU A 277 -5.93 -13.56 -16.58
C LEU A 277 -6.67 -12.24 -16.88
N GLN A 278 -7.60 -12.27 -17.84
CA GLN A 278 -8.38 -11.08 -18.21
C GLN A 278 -9.24 -10.58 -17.03
N THR A 279 -9.85 -11.49 -16.28
CA THR A 279 -10.61 -11.16 -15.07
C THR A 279 -9.70 -10.62 -13.98
N PHE A 280 -8.60 -11.30 -13.65
CA PHE A 280 -7.71 -10.92 -12.54
C PHE A 280 -7.02 -9.56 -12.75
N MET A 281 -6.62 -9.20 -13.98
CA MET A 281 -6.09 -7.86 -14.26
C MET A 281 -7.14 -6.76 -14.01
N ARG A 282 -8.40 -6.98 -14.41
CA ARG A 282 -9.50 -6.01 -14.17
C ARG A 282 -9.90 -5.92 -12.71
N ASP A 283 -9.91 -7.05 -12.00
CA ASP A 283 -10.22 -7.09 -10.57
C ASP A 283 -9.08 -6.48 -9.73
N PHE A 284 -7.82 -6.60 -10.16
CA PHE A 284 -6.71 -5.85 -9.58
C PHE A 284 -6.90 -4.34 -9.83
N ASP A 285 -7.04 -3.91 -11.08
CA ASP A 285 -7.19 -2.48 -11.44
C ASP A 285 -8.39 -1.79 -10.76
N SER A 286 -9.45 -2.53 -10.44
CA SER A 286 -10.63 -2.03 -9.73
C SER A 286 -10.60 -2.20 -8.21
N GLY A 287 -9.50 -2.71 -7.63
CA GLY A 287 -9.33 -2.90 -6.19
C GLY A 287 -10.09 -4.08 -5.59
N LYS A 288 -10.77 -4.89 -6.41
CA LYS A 288 -11.53 -6.08 -5.98
C LYS A 288 -10.63 -7.26 -5.61
N SER A 289 -9.49 -7.40 -6.27
CA SER A 289 -8.54 -8.50 -6.03
C SER A 289 -7.61 -8.15 -4.88
N LYS A 290 -7.86 -8.72 -3.69
CA LYS A 290 -6.90 -8.74 -2.58
C LYS A 290 -6.19 -10.11 -2.54
N ILE A 291 -4.89 -10.14 -2.84
CA ILE A 291 -4.02 -11.33 -2.80
C ILE A 291 -3.25 -11.32 -1.47
N ASP A 292 -3.24 -12.45 -0.75
CA ASP A 292 -2.44 -12.64 0.47
C ASP A 292 -0.93 -12.49 0.16
N PRO A 293 -0.14 -11.84 1.03
CA PRO A 293 1.31 -11.94 0.99
C PRO A 293 1.80 -13.38 1.16
N LEU A 294 2.99 -13.66 0.65
CA LEU A 294 3.70 -14.91 0.91
C LEU A 294 4.52 -14.80 2.21
N ASP A 295 4.54 -15.88 2.98
CA ASP A 295 5.40 -16.05 4.16
C ASP A 295 6.89 -16.02 3.78
N ASP A 296 7.74 -15.50 4.66
CA ASP A 296 9.19 -15.69 4.57
C ASP A 296 9.57 -17.00 5.30
N LEU A 297 9.85 -18.05 4.51
CA LEU A 297 10.25 -19.37 4.97
C LEU A 297 11.78 -19.56 5.00
N SER A 298 12.55 -18.49 4.83
CA SER A 298 13.98 -18.47 5.14
C SER A 298 14.24 -18.25 6.64
N LYS A 299 13.26 -17.65 7.33
CA LYS A 299 13.21 -17.51 8.79
C LYS A 299 12.53 -18.71 9.43
N ASN A 300 12.92 -19.03 10.66
CA ASN A 300 12.24 -20.03 11.49
C ASN A 300 11.07 -19.42 12.31
N ASP A 301 10.84 -18.11 12.20
CA ASP A 301 9.79 -17.41 12.92
C ASP A 301 8.40 -17.84 12.48
N VAL A 302 7.53 -18.09 13.46
CA VAL A 302 6.10 -18.33 13.26
C VAL A 302 5.34 -17.31 14.12
N THR A 303 4.84 -16.26 13.47
CA THR A 303 4.10 -15.20 14.13
C THR A 303 2.59 -15.51 14.09
N LEU A 304 1.96 -15.64 15.26
CA LEU A 304 0.51 -15.79 15.37
C LEU A 304 -0.16 -14.42 15.40
N VAL A 305 -1.18 -14.26 14.56
CA VAL A 305 -2.01 -13.07 14.38
C VAL A 305 -3.42 -13.35 14.89
N PHE A 306 -3.92 -12.47 15.76
CA PHE A 306 -5.27 -12.57 16.32
C PHE A 306 -6.31 -11.90 15.40
N GLY A 307 -6.92 -12.70 14.52
CA GLY A 307 -7.92 -12.24 13.57
C GLY A 307 -8.31 -13.29 12.53
N VAL A 308 -8.94 -12.83 11.45
CA VAL A 308 -9.34 -13.68 10.32
C VAL A 308 -8.37 -13.45 9.14
N ARG A 309 -7.92 -14.53 8.50
CA ARG A 309 -7.12 -14.42 7.26
C ARG A 309 -7.94 -13.72 6.17
N LYS A 310 -7.31 -12.84 5.39
CA LYS A 310 -7.95 -11.94 4.39
C LYS A 310 -8.84 -10.83 4.97
N ASP A 311 -8.78 -10.56 6.27
CA ASP A 311 -9.33 -9.31 6.81
C ASP A 311 -8.58 -8.11 6.21
N THR A 312 -9.30 -7.03 5.90
CA THR A 312 -8.74 -5.77 5.39
C THR A 312 -7.68 -5.22 6.34
N ALA A 313 -7.83 -5.38 7.67
CA ALA A 313 -6.82 -4.93 8.64
C ALA A 313 -5.44 -5.59 8.41
N TRP A 314 -5.38 -6.91 8.25
CA TRP A 314 -4.11 -7.61 8.04
C TRP A 314 -3.56 -7.43 6.63
N LEU A 315 -4.44 -7.27 5.63
CA LEU A 315 -4.04 -6.96 4.27
C LEU A 315 -3.55 -5.51 4.09
N SER A 316 -3.90 -4.59 5.00
CA SER A 316 -3.40 -3.21 4.93
C SER A 316 -1.92 -3.13 5.28
N ILE A 317 -1.43 -3.97 6.20
CA ILE A 317 -0.01 -4.10 6.58
C ILE A 317 0.77 -5.12 5.73
N ARG A 318 0.36 -5.37 4.49
CA ARG A 318 0.90 -6.44 3.63
C ARG A 318 2.42 -6.45 3.44
N GLN A 319 3.07 -5.30 3.60
CA GLN A 319 4.53 -5.16 3.50
C GLN A 319 5.25 -5.59 4.79
N LEU A 320 4.60 -5.47 5.95
CA LEU A 320 5.14 -5.95 7.22
C LEU A 320 5.09 -7.48 7.32
N LEU A 321 4.03 -8.12 6.80
CA LEU A 321 3.80 -9.56 7.01
C LEU A 321 4.98 -10.49 6.65
N PRO A 322 5.68 -10.34 5.50
CA PRO A 322 6.85 -11.18 5.20
C PRO A 322 8.03 -10.98 6.17
N LEU A 323 8.16 -9.81 6.80
CA LEU A 323 9.23 -9.55 7.78
C LEU A 323 9.02 -10.38 9.06
N LEU A 324 7.80 -10.83 9.32
CA LEU A 324 7.39 -11.59 10.50
C LEU A 324 7.59 -13.12 10.36
N GLY A 325 8.16 -13.59 9.25
CA GLY A 325 8.38 -15.01 8.97
C GLY A 325 7.14 -15.68 8.39
N LYS A 326 6.76 -16.83 8.97
CA LYS A 326 5.48 -17.51 8.70
C LYS A 326 4.37 -16.88 9.52
N VAL A 327 3.27 -16.49 8.88
CA VAL A 327 2.12 -15.85 9.55
C VAL A 327 0.95 -16.81 9.69
N GLU A 328 0.58 -17.12 10.92
CA GLU A 328 -0.62 -17.90 11.23
C GLU A 328 -1.75 -17.03 11.77
N TYR A 329 -3.00 -17.43 11.53
CA TYR A 329 -4.19 -16.67 11.92
C TYR A 329 -5.06 -17.51 12.85
N ILE A 330 -5.52 -16.91 13.96
CA ILE A 330 -6.59 -17.45 14.78
C ILE A 330 -7.55 -16.33 15.20
N SER A 331 -8.85 -16.57 15.09
CA SER A 331 -9.84 -15.65 15.66
C SER A 331 -9.72 -15.71 17.19
N GLU A 332 -9.56 -14.56 17.82
CA GLU A 332 -9.51 -14.41 19.28
C GLU A 332 -10.74 -15.02 19.99
N LEU A 333 -11.91 -15.02 19.34
CA LEU A 333 -13.13 -15.70 19.82
C LEU A 333 -13.00 -17.23 19.96
N LYS A 334 -11.91 -17.83 19.45
CA LYS A 334 -11.62 -19.28 19.50
C LYS A 334 -10.44 -19.61 20.42
N VAL A 335 -9.88 -18.63 21.12
CA VAL A 335 -8.71 -18.83 21.99
C VAL A 335 -9.18 -19.07 23.43
N ASP A 336 -8.97 -20.29 23.93
CA ASP A 336 -9.01 -20.61 25.35
C ASP A 336 -7.64 -20.27 25.96
N ILE A 337 -7.58 -19.24 26.80
CA ILE A 337 -6.34 -18.75 27.40
C ILE A 337 -5.60 -19.84 28.19
N ASN A 338 -6.33 -20.79 28.80
CA ASN A 338 -5.75 -21.89 29.56
C ASN A 338 -5.01 -22.90 28.67
N LYS A 339 -5.28 -22.89 27.36
CA LYS A 339 -4.68 -23.78 26.35
C LYS A 339 -3.72 -23.06 25.41
N ILE A 340 -3.35 -21.81 25.72
CA ILE A 340 -2.46 -21.04 24.86
C ILE A 340 -1.07 -21.70 24.72
N GLY A 341 -0.56 -22.33 25.77
CA GLY A 341 0.67 -23.14 25.73
C GLY A 341 0.59 -24.37 24.83
N ASP A 342 -0.60 -24.96 24.67
CA ASP A 342 -0.83 -26.07 23.72
C ASP A 342 -0.90 -25.56 22.28
N LEU A 343 -1.54 -24.40 22.07
CA LEU A 343 -1.59 -23.72 20.79
C LEU A 343 -0.18 -23.33 20.30
N ILE A 344 0.65 -22.75 21.18
CA ILE A 344 2.05 -22.41 20.90
C ILE A 344 2.83 -23.64 20.46
N ARG A 345 2.80 -24.72 21.27
CA ARG A 345 3.57 -25.95 21.01
C ARG A 345 3.08 -26.70 19.77
N SER A 346 1.77 -26.84 19.58
CA SER A 346 1.20 -27.59 18.45
C SER A 346 1.43 -26.93 17.09
N ARG A 347 1.75 -25.63 17.05
CA ARG A 347 1.98 -24.88 15.82
C ARG A 347 3.37 -24.23 15.70
N ASN A 348 4.26 -24.52 16.64
CA ASN A 348 5.62 -23.95 16.72
C ASN A 348 5.66 -22.41 16.72
N ILE A 349 4.71 -21.76 17.40
CA ILE A 349 4.57 -20.30 17.41
C ILE A 349 5.76 -19.70 18.17
N THR A 350 6.51 -18.79 17.53
CA THR A 350 7.66 -18.12 18.14
C THR A 350 7.32 -16.73 18.69
N ARG A 351 6.28 -16.08 18.15
CA ARG A 351 5.89 -14.71 18.50
C ARG A 351 4.39 -14.46 18.29
N PHE A 352 3.81 -13.51 19.03
CA PHE A 352 2.48 -12.96 18.76
C PHE A 352 2.54 -11.61 18.04
N LEU A 353 1.54 -11.28 17.22
CA LEU A 353 1.29 -9.92 16.73
C LEU A 353 -0.08 -9.43 17.20
N PHE A 354 -0.09 -8.32 17.93
CA PHE A 354 -1.29 -7.64 18.39
C PHE A 354 -1.53 -6.37 17.58
N TRP A 355 -2.67 -6.27 16.91
CA TRP A 355 -3.21 -4.96 16.51
C TRP A 355 -3.90 -4.37 17.74
N ASN A 356 -3.36 -3.32 18.38
CA ASN A 356 -3.84 -2.78 19.68
C ASN A 356 -4.25 -3.87 20.71
N PRO A 357 -3.37 -4.29 21.65
CA PRO A 357 -3.67 -5.37 22.60
C PRO A 357 -4.88 -5.09 23.50
N TYR A 358 -5.26 -3.82 23.69
CA TYR A 358 -6.38 -3.39 24.53
C TYR A 358 -7.74 -3.39 23.80
N GLY A 359 -7.79 -3.75 22.52
CA GLY A 359 -9.00 -3.69 21.69
C GLY A 359 -10.15 -4.63 22.11
N ASN A 360 -9.88 -5.68 22.90
CA ASN A 360 -10.90 -6.51 23.54
C ASN A 360 -10.32 -7.31 24.72
N GLU A 361 -11.19 -7.88 25.56
CA GLU A 361 -10.81 -8.58 26.79
C GLU A 361 -9.96 -9.84 26.55
N THR A 362 -10.28 -10.64 25.53
CA THR A 362 -9.52 -11.84 25.19
C THR A 362 -8.11 -11.48 24.72
N ARG A 363 -7.98 -10.49 23.84
CA ARG A 363 -6.69 -10.00 23.35
C ARG A 363 -5.84 -9.43 24.48
N LEU A 364 -6.44 -8.68 25.40
CA LEU A 364 -5.78 -8.15 26.59
C LEU A 364 -5.33 -9.26 27.54
N ALA A 365 -6.13 -10.32 27.72
CA ALA A 365 -5.73 -11.48 28.51
C ALA A 365 -4.53 -12.22 27.89
N ILE A 366 -4.49 -12.36 26.56
CA ILE A 366 -3.38 -12.98 25.84
C ILE A 366 -2.12 -12.11 25.89
N TYR A 367 -2.25 -10.78 25.76
CA TYR A 367 -1.16 -9.81 25.91
C TYR A 367 -0.54 -9.86 27.31
N ARG A 368 -1.37 -9.80 28.37
CA ARG A 368 -0.92 -9.95 29.76
C ARG A 368 -0.27 -11.30 30.02
N TRP A 369 -0.81 -12.39 29.46
CA TRP A 369 -0.18 -13.70 29.54
C TRP A 369 1.21 -13.71 28.88
N ALA A 370 1.36 -13.07 27.72
CA ALA A 370 2.64 -13.00 27.02
C ALA A 370 3.69 -12.24 27.84
N ILE A 371 3.33 -11.08 28.43
CA ILE A 371 4.20 -10.33 29.35
C ILE A 371 4.59 -11.19 30.56
N LEU A 372 3.63 -11.78 31.27
CA LEU A 372 3.87 -12.56 32.49
C LEU A 372 4.73 -13.82 32.26
N ASN A 373 4.70 -14.39 31.06
CA ASN A 373 5.48 -15.58 30.70
C ASN A 373 6.74 -15.24 29.90
N ASN A 374 7.06 -13.94 29.71
CA ASN A 374 8.14 -13.46 28.84
C ASN A 374 8.10 -14.08 27.42
N PHE A 375 6.90 -14.31 26.89
CA PHE A 375 6.70 -14.87 25.56
C PHE A 375 6.79 -13.74 24.51
N PRO A 376 7.58 -13.88 23.43
CA PRO A 376 7.77 -12.80 22.47
C PRO A 376 6.46 -12.33 21.82
N PHE A 377 6.30 -11.02 21.71
CA PHE A 377 5.22 -10.40 20.96
C PHE A 377 5.68 -9.10 20.31
N TYR A 378 4.95 -8.67 19.28
CA TYR A 378 4.91 -7.29 18.81
C TYR A 378 3.50 -6.73 18.91
N VAL A 379 3.43 -5.43 19.14
CA VAL A 379 2.24 -4.61 18.99
C VAL A 379 2.41 -3.75 17.75
N PHE A 380 1.37 -3.69 16.92
CA PHE A 380 1.25 -2.75 15.82
C PHE A 380 0.14 -1.74 16.10
N GLU A 381 0.47 -0.45 16.01
CA GLU A 381 -0.49 0.64 15.98
C GLU A 381 0.09 1.88 15.28
N ARG A 382 -0.78 2.86 15.03
CA ARG A 382 -0.43 4.21 14.59
C ARG A 382 0.37 4.95 15.66
N GLY A 383 1.44 5.63 15.25
CA GLY A 383 2.21 6.55 16.09
C GLY A 383 1.56 7.93 16.19
N ALA A 384 2.13 8.79 17.04
CA ALA A 384 1.56 10.11 17.29
C ALA A 384 2.05 11.23 16.33
N LEU A 385 3.04 10.94 15.48
CA LEU A 385 3.50 11.84 14.41
C LEU A 385 2.72 11.57 13.10
N PRO A 386 2.64 12.52 12.16
CA PRO A 386 2.04 12.29 10.84
C PRO A 386 2.68 11.08 10.13
N ASP A 387 1.84 10.30 9.46
CA ASP A 387 2.18 9.05 8.74
C ASP A 387 2.94 7.97 9.55
N SER A 388 3.10 8.14 10.86
CA SER A 388 3.86 7.24 11.71
C SER A 388 3.06 6.04 12.22
N TRP A 389 3.76 4.92 12.42
CA TRP A 389 3.29 3.64 12.93
C TRP A 389 4.40 3.02 13.79
N PHE A 390 4.06 2.40 14.91
CA PHE A 390 5.03 1.66 15.72
C PHE A 390 4.84 0.15 15.60
N ILE A 391 5.97 -0.56 15.62
CA ILE A 391 6.05 -2.00 15.79
C ILE A 391 6.89 -2.18 17.06
N ASP A 392 6.26 -2.60 18.15
CA ASP A 392 6.82 -2.39 19.50
C ASP A 392 6.66 -3.62 20.42
N LYS A 393 7.45 -3.68 21.50
CA LYS A 393 7.34 -4.67 22.60
C LYS A 393 6.45 -4.16 23.75
N GLY A 394 5.63 -3.15 23.50
CA GLY A 394 4.60 -2.61 24.40
C GLY A 394 3.58 -1.78 23.64
N PHE A 395 2.74 -1.01 24.33
CA PHE A 395 1.69 -0.17 23.78
C PHE A 395 1.60 1.17 24.51
N ASN A 396 2.16 2.22 23.90
CA ASN A 396 2.16 3.57 24.46
C ASN A 396 2.76 3.59 25.88
N ALA A 397 1.98 3.90 26.91
CA ALA A 397 2.48 4.19 28.25
C ALA A 397 2.96 2.95 29.05
N ASP A 398 2.62 1.71 28.65
CA ASP A 398 3.24 0.50 29.22
C ASP A 398 4.51 0.05 28.49
N SER A 399 4.93 0.76 27.43
CA SER A 399 6.11 0.39 26.66
C SER A 399 7.38 1.01 27.20
N LEU A 400 8.35 0.15 27.51
CA LEU A 400 9.71 0.54 27.85
C LEU A 400 10.48 1.15 26.68
N SER A 401 10.01 1.04 25.44
CA SER A 401 10.68 1.65 24.28
C SER A 401 10.63 3.17 24.26
N TYR A 402 9.74 3.80 25.03
CA TYR A 402 9.74 5.25 25.23
C TYR A 402 10.61 5.72 26.42
N ALA A 403 11.20 4.80 27.18
CA ALA A 403 12.01 5.12 28.35
C ALA A 403 13.25 5.96 27.98
N GLN A 404 13.65 6.86 28.89
CA GLN A 404 14.63 7.91 28.62
C GLN A 404 15.98 7.37 28.14
N GLU A 405 16.41 6.23 28.67
CA GLU A 405 17.64 5.52 28.29
C GLU A 405 17.73 5.12 26.81
N ASN A 406 16.62 5.06 26.07
CA ASN A 406 16.62 4.70 24.65
C ASN A 406 16.87 5.90 23.72
N TRP A 407 16.58 7.12 24.17
CA TRP A 407 16.60 8.32 23.33
C TRP A 407 17.48 9.45 23.86
N ASP A 408 17.81 9.47 25.16
CA ASP A 408 18.68 10.48 25.77
C ASP A 408 20.16 10.21 25.47
N ARG A 409 20.50 10.38 24.19
CA ARG A 409 21.87 10.36 23.67
C ARG A 409 22.31 11.74 23.21
N PHE A 410 23.61 11.91 23.07
CA PHE A 410 24.15 13.05 22.34
C PHE A 410 23.77 12.95 20.85
N LEU A 411 23.38 14.08 20.27
CA LEU A 411 23.14 14.26 18.84
C LEU A 411 24.23 15.17 18.26
N SER A 412 24.70 14.84 17.07
CA SER A 412 25.52 15.73 16.25
C SER A 412 24.73 16.94 15.75
N ASN A 413 25.42 18.01 15.34
CA ASN A 413 24.77 19.20 14.79
C ASN A 413 23.89 18.88 13.57
N ASP A 414 24.34 17.96 12.71
CA ASP A 414 23.57 17.56 11.52
C ASP A 414 22.28 16.82 11.90
N GLU A 415 22.33 15.94 12.90
CA GLU A 415 21.14 15.27 13.46
C GLU A 415 20.16 16.26 14.11
N ILE A 416 20.67 17.29 14.79
CA ILE A 416 19.85 18.37 15.38
C ILE A 416 19.15 19.15 14.25
N ILE A 417 19.89 19.60 13.24
CA ILE A 417 19.36 20.37 12.11
C ILE A 417 18.29 19.56 11.34
N ASP A 418 18.57 18.30 10.98
CA ASP A 418 17.61 17.40 10.32
C ASP A 418 16.34 17.15 11.16
N THR A 419 16.47 17.18 12.48
CA THR A 419 15.32 17.02 13.39
C THR A 419 14.52 18.32 13.50
N GLU A 420 15.17 19.48 13.55
CA GLU A 420 14.49 20.78 13.55
C GLU A 420 13.80 21.07 12.21
N GLU A 421 14.44 20.76 11.08
CA GLU A 421 13.81 20.83 9.75
C GLU A 421 12.58 19.92 9.67
N TYR A 422 12.66 18.70 10.21
CA TYR A 422 11.51 17.81 10.31
C TYR A 422 10.38 18.39 11.17
N ILE A 423 10.68 18.87 12.39
CA ILE A 423 9.71 19.51 13.29
C ILE A 423 9.01 20.68 12.59
N ASN A 424 9.78 21.55 11.94
CA ASN A 424 9.26 22.69 11.18
C ASN A 424 8.39 22.24 10.00
N SER A 425 8.77 21.17 9.27
CA SER A 425 7.97 20.62 8.18
C SER A 425 6.61 20.08 8.66
N VAL A 426 6.58 19.41 9.82
CA VAL A 426 5.35 18.89 10.43
C VAL A 426 4.42 20.04 10.83
N ILE A 427 4.96 21.05 11.52
CA ILE A 427 4.21 22.25 11.93
C ILE A 427 3.61 22.95 10.70
N GLN A 428 4.43 23.26 9.70
CA GLN A 428 4.03 24.02 8.50
C GLN A 428 3.05 23.25 7.61
N SER A 429 3.17 21.93 7.50
CA SER A 429 2.28 21.11 6.67
C SER A 429 0.81 21.13 7.14
N GLY A 430 0.57 21.36 8.43
CA GLY A 430 -0.75 21.15 9.05
C GLY A 430 -1.20 19.68 9.06
N ASN A 431 -0.34 18.72 8.68
CA ASN A 431 -0.71 17.31 8.68
C ASN A 431 -0.90 16.81 10.10
N THR A 432 -2.05 16.16 10.35
CA THR A 432 -2.50 15.73 11.67
C THR A 432 -3.18 14.37 11.57
N LEU A 433 -3.23 13.62 12.67
CA LEU A 433 -3.73 12.25 12.68
C LEU A 433 -5.20 12.15 12.23
N GLU A 434 -6.03 13.09 12.72
CA GLU A 434 -7.43 13.24 12.36
C GLU A 434 -7.62 14.44 11.44
N LYS A 435 -8.55 14.33 10.48
CA LYS A 435 -8.81 15.41 9.52
C LYS A 435 -9.42 16.63 10.22
N ASN A 436 -8.66 17.71 10.27
CA ASN A 436 -9.10 19.06 10.67
C ASN A 436 -9.42 19.91 9.41
N ASP A 437 -10.04 21.08 9.58
CA ASP A 437 -10.12 22.10 8.53
C ASP A 437 -8.77 22.80 8.27
N ASN A 438 -8.70 23.67 7.26
CA ASN A 438 -7.45 24.29 6.82
C ASN A 438 -6.67 24.97 7.97
N TYR A 439 -5.39 24.60 8.11
CA TYR A 439 -4.41 25.29 8.93
C TYR A 439 -4.24 26.75 8.47
N ARG A 440 -4.25 27.71 9.40
CA ARG A 440 -4.25 29.15 9.14
C ARG A 440 -2.91 29.81 9.49
N GLY A 441 -2.15 29.22 10.41
CA GLY A 441 -0.88 29.73 10.88
C GLY A 441 -1.03 30.74 12.02
N GLU A 442 -0.01 30.78 12.89
CA GLU A 442 -0.01 31.45 14.19
C GLU A 442 -0.49 32.91 14.13
N ALA A 443 0.05 33.72 13.22
CA ALA A 443 -0.28 35.15 13.13
C ALA A 443 -1.78 35.38 12.86
N LEU A 444 -2.37 34.62 11.93
CA LEU A 444 -3.78 34.78 11.56
C LEU A 444 -4.72 34.21 12.63
N ILE A 445 -4.38 33.07 13.25
CA ILE A 445 -5.21 32.54 14.35
C ILE A 445 -5.12 33.44 15.59
N ARG A 446 -3.94 34.02 15.89
CA ARG A 446 -3.77 35.00 16.97
C ARG A 446 -4.64 36.24 16.75
N GLU A 447 -4.61 36.81 15.54
CA GLU A 447 -5.49 37.93 15.17
C GLU A 447 -6.98 37.57 15.32
N ILE A 448 -7.40 36.37 14.87
CA ILE A 448 -8.78 35.89 15.07
C ILE A 448 -9.13 35.85 16.56
N PHE A 449 -8.24 35.33 17.42
CA PHE A 449 -8.52 35.20 18.85
C PHE A 449 -8.54 36.56 19.58
N ASP A 450 -7.65 37.48 19.23
CA ASP A 450 -7.62 38.82 19.81
C ASP A 450 -8.79 39.70 19.32
N VAL A 451 -9.23 39.57 18.06
CA VAL A 451 -10.32 40.38 17.49
C VAL A 451 -11.71 39.77 17.73
N LYS A 452 -11.94 38.49 17.37
CA LYS A 452 -13.25 37.82 17.45
C LYS A 452 -13.61 37.47 18.90
N TYR A 453 -12.65 36.94 19.64
CA TYR A 453 -12.86 36.41 21.00
C TYR A 453 -12.35 37.32 22.12
N ARG A 454 -11.69 38.43 21.76
CA ARG A 454 -11.18 39.45 22.70
C ARG A 454 -10.26 38.83 23.75
N VAL A 455 -9.39 37.90 23.34
CA VAL A 455 -8.42 37.27 24.25
C VAL A 455 -7.49 38.34 24.85
N GLY A 456 -6.86 39.15 23.99
CA GLY A 456 -6.00 40.25 24.41
C GLY A 456 -4.71 39.76 25.07
N GLY A 457 -4.23 40.44 26.10
CA GLY A 457 -3.00 40.05 26.81
C GLY A 457 -3.07 38.74 27.62
N ARG A 458 -4.18 37.99 27.55
CA ARG A 458 -4.39 36.76 28.34
C ARG A 458 -3.56 35.58 27.84
N LYS A 459 -3.10 34.78 28.80
CA LYS A 459 -2.49 33.46 28.56
C LYS A 459 -3.57 32.50 28.06
N ILE A 460 -3.24 31.65 27.10
CA ILE A 460 -4.17 30.66 26.54
C ILE A 460 -3.89 29.29 27.14
N LEU A 461 -4.86 28.70 27.82
CA LEU A 461 -4.86 27.28 28.16
C LEU A 461 -5.64 26.51 27.10
N PHE A 462 -4.96 25.60 26.40
CA PHE A 462 -5.62 24.70 25.45
C PHE A 462 -5.95 23.35 26.08
N ILE A 463 -7.19 22.88 25.93
CA ILE A 463 -7.67 21.59 26.44
C ILE A 463 -8.21 20.76 25.27
N GLY A 464 -7.55 19.62 24.99
CA GLY A 464 -7.97 18.69 23.94
C GLY A 464 -8.81 17.54 24.50
N LEU A 465 -10.09 17.44 24.14
CA LEU A 465 -10.94 16.33 24.56
C LEU A 465 -10.66 15.06 23.73
N GLN A 466 -10.61 13.91 24.41
CA GLN A 466 -10.51 12.57 23.81
C GLN A 466 -11.89 11.90 23.68
N ARG A 467 -11.95 10.73 23.04
CA ARG A 467 -13.17 9.91 22.99
C ARG A 467 -13.34 9.14 24.31
N PRO A 468 -14.52 9.13 24.95
CA PRO A 468 -14.74 8.35 26.17
C PRO A 468 -14.54 6.83 25.99
N SER A 469 -14.72 6.33 24.76
CA SER A 469 -14.59 4.91 24.38
C SER A 469 -13.19 4.49 23.94
N ASP A 470 -12.20 5.38 24.00
CA ASP A 470 -10.81 5.08 23.63
C ASP A 470 -10.18 4.07 24.62
N SER A 471 -9.48 3.07 24.07
CA SER A 471 -8.67 2.14 24.86
C SER A 471 -7.64 2.86 25.74
N VAL A 472 -7.05 3.97 25.28
CA VAL A 472 -6.03 4.69 26.05
C VAL A 472 -6.65 5.43 27.24
N ILE A 473 -7.92 5.83 27.15
CA ILE A 473 -8.70 6.33 28.30
C ILE A 473 -9.05 5.17 29.24
N LYS A 474 -9.60 4.07 28.73
CA LYS A 474 -10.06 2.93 29.56
C LYS A 474 -8.95 2.30 30.40
N PHE A 475 -7.70 2.31 29.93
CA PHE A 475 -6.59 1.59 30.56
C PHE A 475 -5.45 2.45 31.09
N PHE A 476 -5.28 3.69 30.60
CA PHE A 476 -4.17 4.59 30.96
C PHE A 476 -4.64 5.94 31.53
N SER A 477 -5.87 6.03 32.05
CA SER A 477 -6.37 7.23 32.74
C SER A 477 -5.65 7.55 34.06
N GLY A 478 -4.71 6.71 34.52
CA GLY A 478 -3.87 6.99 35.69
C GLY A 478 -4.69 7.34 36.94
N ALA A 479 -4.23 8.36 37.66
CA ALA A 479 -4.85 8.81 38.91
C ALA A 479 -6.28 9.36 38.74
N ILE A 480 -6.68 9.82 37.54
CA ILE A 480 -8.05 10.35 37.33
C ILE A 480 -9.09 9.22 37.19
N GLN A 481 -8.66 8.01 36.82
CA GLN A 481 -9.48 6.79 36.67
C GLN A 481 -10.55 6.79 35.55
N SER A 482 -11.15 7.93 35.17
CA SER A 482 -12.24 7.97 34.19
C SER A 482 -12.29 9.26 33.35
N TYR A 483 -12.98 9.19 32.21
CA TYR A 483 -13.25 10.38 31.39
C TYR A 483 -14.06 11.43 32.14
N ASP A 484 -15.08 11.03 32.88
CA ASP A 484 -15.96 11.98 33.60
C ASP A 484 -15.20 12.72 34.71
N ASN A 485 -14.25 12.04 35.36
CA ASN A 485 -13.35 12.67 36.33
C ASN A 485 -12.41 13.70 35.67
N PHE A 486 -12.06 13.54 34.38
CA PHE A 486 -11.37 14.61 33.64
C PHE A 486 -12.26 15.83 33.47
N ILE A 487 -13.54 15.65 33.13
CA ILE A 487 -14.49 16.76 32.95
C ILE A 487 -14.70 17.50 34.28
N THR A 488 -14.77 16.78 35.40
CA THR A 488 -14.75 17.38 36.75
C THR A 488 -13.46 18.18 36.97
N ALA A 489 -12.28 17.62 36.67
CA ALA A 489 -11.01 18.34 36.84
C ALA A 489 -10.88 19.57 35.93
N VAL A 490 -11.42 19.53 34.71
CA VAL A 490 -11.51 20.69 33.81
C VAL A 490 -12.45 21.75 34.38
N ASN A 491 -13.58 21.37 34.97
CA ASN A 491 -14.48 22.31 35.66
C ASN A 491 -13.81 22.97 36.87
N ASP A 492 -13.03 22.22 37.67
CA ASP A 492 -12.25 22.76 38.79
C ASP A 492 -11.23 23.80 38.32
N VAL A 493 -10.53 23.52 37.20
CA VAL A 493 -9.57 24.44 36.56
C VAL A 493 -10.27 25.71 36.06
N ILE A 494 -11.43 25.58 35.41
CA ILE A 494 -12.25 26.71 34.94
C ILE A 494 -12.70 27.60 36.11
N ALA A 495 -13.02 27.00 37.26
CA ALA A 495 -13.46 27.72 38.44
C ALA A 495 -12.30 28.39 39.23
N SER A 496 -11.07 27.92 39.05
CA SER A 496 -9.92 28.34 39.88
C SER A 496 -8.99 29.35 39.20
N LEU A 497 -8.79 29.27 37.87
CA LEU A 497 -7.92 30.20 37.16
C LEU A 497 -8.53 31.60 37.05
N ASP A 498 -7.72 32.65 37.24
CA ASP A 498 -8.16 34.04 37.09
C ASP A 498 -8.61 34.31 35.63
N PRO A 499 -9.89 34.66 35.37
CA PRO A 499 -10.39 34.97 34.03
C PRO A 499 -9.82 36.26 33.41
N GLN A 500 -9.14 37.10 34.20
CA GLN A 500 -8.39 38.26 33.73
C GLN A 500 -7.00 37.91 33.21
N GLU A 501 -6.40 36.81 33.70
CA GLU A 501 -5.11 36.31 33.23
C GLU A 501 -5.26 35.22 32.16
N TRP A 502 -6.23 34.31 32.33
CA TRP A 502 -6.37 33.09 31.53
C TRP A 502 -7.61 33.06 30.64
N TYR A 503 -7.41 32.62 29.40
CA TYR A 503 -8.44 32.25 28.45
C TYR A 503 -8.34 30.76 28.12
N ILE A 504 -9.42 30.02 28.31
CA ILE A 504 -9.45 28.56 28.21
C ILE A 504 -10.12 28.17 26.90
N VAL A 505 -9.47 27.31 26.11
CA VAL A 505 -9.93 26.88 24.78
C VAL A 505 -10.07 25.38 24.76
N ILE A 506 -11.31 24.88 24.66
CA ILE A 506 -11.62 23.46 24.79
C ILE A 506 -12.06 22.92 23.42
N LYS A 507 -11.25 22.04 22.82
CA LYS A 507 -11.56 21.42 21.52
C LYS A 507 -12.23 20.06 21.70
N LYS A 508 -13.40 19.89 21.07
CA LYS A 508 -14.08 18.59 20.94
C LYS A 508 -13.26 17.63 20.08
N HIS A 509 -13.28 16.34 20.42
CA HIS A 509 -12.65 15.31 19.57
C HIS A 509 -13.31 15.27 18.17
N PRO A 510 -12.56 15.21 17.05
CA PRO A 510 -13.13 15.35 15.70
C PRO A 510 -14.19 14.31 15.30
N LEU A 511 -14.14 13.12 15.92
CA LEU A 511 -15.08 12.01 15.69
C LEU A 511 -16.31 12.03 16.61
N GLU A 512 -16.37 12.92 17.61
CA GLU A 512 -17.51 13.00 18.53
C GLU A 512 -18.54 14.05 18.06
N PRO A 513 -19.85 13.76 18.14
CA PRO A 513 -20.89 14.67 17.63
C PRO A 513 -21.09 15.89 18.53
N GLU A 514 -20.99 15.74 19.85
CA GLU A 514 -21.32 16.77 20.84
C GLU A 514 -20.21 16.94 21.89
N PHE A 515 -20.24 18.03 22.65
CA PHE A 515 -19.40 18.20 23.84
C PHE A 515 -19.96 17.40 25.03
N PRO A 516 -19.13 17.02 26.01
CA PRO A 516 -19.58 16.36 27.23
C PRO A 516 -20.63 17.17 27.99
N LYS A 517 -21.65 16.48 28.51
CA LYS A 517 -22.67 17.09 29.36
C LYS A 517 -22.05 17.47 30.70
N GLY A 518 -22.36 18.66 31.20
CA GLY A 518 -21.82 19.17 32.48
C GLY A 518 -20.48 19.89 32.37
N LEU A 519 -19.97 20.16 31.17
CA LEU A 519 -18.83 21.04 30.97
C LEU A 519 -19.22 22.50 31.28
N SER A 520 -18.48 23.16 32.18
CA SER A 520 -18.70 24.55 32.57
C SER A 520 -18.35 25.51 31.44
N VAL A 521 -19.14 26.57 31.28
CA VAL A 521 -18.90 27.64 30.30
C VAL A 521 -19.02 29.00 30.97
N SER A 522 -18.03 29.85 30.76
CA SER A 522 -17.91 31.20 31.29
C SER A 522 -17.36 32.15 30.20
N ASN A 523 -17.32 33.46 30.47
CA ASN A 523 -16.87 34.46 29.49
C ASN A 523 -15.38 34.33 29.06
N ASN A 524 -14.59 33.54 29.78
CA ASN A 524 -13.20 33.22 29.45
C ASN A 524 -12.99 31.79 28.94
N VAL A 525 -14.08 31.03 28.69
CA VAL A 525 -14.04 29.67 28.12
C VAL A 525 -14.61 29.69 26.71
N LEU A 526 -13.82 29.22 25.74
CA LEU A 526 -14.24 29.03 24.35
C LEU A 526 -14.29 27.54 24.00
N LEU A 527 -15.46 27.07 23.61
CA LEU A 527 -15.65 25.75 23.03
C LEU A 527 -15.41 25.81 21.51
N VAL A 528 -14.51 24.98 20.98
CA VAL A 528 -14.16 24.93 19.54
C VAL A 528 -14.34 23.53 18.95
N ASP A 529 -14.82 23.46 17.71
CA ASP A 529 -15.03 22.19 17.00
C ASP A 529 -13.93 21.93 15.95
N ASN A 530 -14.28 21.36 14.80
CA ASN A 530 -13.34 21.05 13.73
C ASN A 530 -12.96 22.27 12.87
N GLU A 531 -13.66 23.41 12.98
CA GLU A 531 -13.34 24.63 12.20
C GLU A 531 -11.94 25.19 12.54
N TYR A 532 -11.44 24.90 13.75
CA TYR A 532 -10.13 25.31 14.24
C TYR A 532 -9.13 24.15 14.19
N HIS A 533 -8.03 24.34 13.46
CA HIS A 533 -7.00 23.30 13.32
C HIS A 533 -6.21 23.13 14.62
N ILE A 534 -5.82 21.90 14.95
CA ILE A 534 -5.10 21.63 16.21
C ILE A 534 -3.73 22.32 16.28
N HIS A 535 -2.99 22.47 15.17
CA HIS A 535 -1.75 23.25 15.11
C HIS A 535 -2.00 24.75 15.29
N ASP A 536 -3.12 25.29 14.77
CA ASP A 536 -3.50 26.68 15.02
C ASP A 536 -3.64 26.91 16.55
N LEU A 537 -4.37 26.04 17.24
CA LEU A 537 -4.59 26.12 18.69
C LEU A 537 -3.31 25.90 19.51
N LEU A 538 -2.47 24.93 19.12
CA LEU A 538 -1.19 24.67 19.78
C LEU A 538 -0.22 25.84 19.63
N SER A 539 -0.18 26.52 18.47
CA SER A 539 0.73 27.65 18.24
C SER A 539 0.52 28.80 19.24
N ILE A 540 -0.74 29.18 19.48
CA ILE A 540 -1.11 30.28 20.40
C ILE A 540 -1.27 29.85 21.87
N ALA A 541 -1.32 28.55 22.16
CA ALA A 541 -1.36 28.03 23.52
C ALA A 541 -0.13 28.49 24.32
N HIS A 542 -0.35 28.80 25.59
CA HIS A 542 0.72 29.00 26.58
C HIS A 542 0.98 27.70 27.33
N LYS A 543 -0.08 26.98 27.68
CA LYS A 543 -0.05 25.64 28.27
C LYS A 543 -1.12 24.75 27.67
N VAL A 544 -0.92 23.45 27.76
CA VAL A 544 -1.81 22.42 27.22
C VAL A 544 -2.20 21.45 28.34
N MET A 545 -3.49 21.13 28.48
CA MET A 545 -4.00 20.17 29.45
C MET A 545 -4.71 19.01 28.75
N LEU A 546 -4.34 17.77 29.09
CA LEU A 546 -4.80 16.54 28.43
C LEU A 546 -4.97 15.39 29.45
N ILE A 547 -5.62 14.31 29.03
CA ILE A 547 -5.49 13.02 29.74
C ILE A 547 -4.19 12.36 29.29
N ASN A 548 -4.14 11.81 28.08
CA ASN A 548 -2.98 11.09 27.53
C ASN A 548 -2.94 11.08 25.98
N SER A 549 -3.62 12.03 25.35
CA SER A 549 -3.74 12.16 23.89
C SER A 549 -2.37 12.31 23.20
N GLY A 550 -2.19 11.69 22.03
CA GLY A 550 -1.04 11.95 21.15
C GLY A 550 -0.86 13.42 20.73
N VAL A 551 -1.88 14.27 20.95
CA VAL A 551 -1.75 15.74 20.88
C VAL A 551 -0.67 16.29 21.82
N GLY A 552 -0.35 15.60 22.93
CA GLY A 552 0.77 15.95 23.80
C GLY A 552 2.12 15.89 23.10
N LEU A 553 2.33 14.90 22.22
CA LEU A 553 3.54 14.85 21.38
C LEU A 553 3.57 16.02 20.38
N LEU A 554 2.42 16.35 19.77
CA LEU A 554 2.33 17.51 18.88
C LEU A 554 2.63 18.81 19.62
N ALA A 555 2.16 18.96 20.87
CA ALA A 555 2.45 20.13 21.71
C ALA A 555 3.96 20.30 22.02
N MET A 556 4.71 19.20 22.15
CA MET A 556 6.18 19.24 22.27
C MET A 556 6.85 19.83 21.03
N LEU A 557 6.32 19.57 19.82
CA LEU A 557 6.82 20.20 18.58
C LEU A 557 6.74 21.73 18.67
N PHE A 558 5.67 22.26 19.26
CA PHE A 558 5.47 23.70 19.52
C PHE A 558 6.13 24.20 20.82
N ARG A 559 6.96 23.38 21.49
CA ARG A 559 7.61 23.68 22.80
C ARG A 559 6.63 24.11 23.89
N LYS A 560 5.40 23.58 23.88
CA LYS A 560 4.37 23.91 24.88
C LYS A 560 4.42 22.92 26.04
N HIS A 561 4.39 23.45 27.26
CA HIS A 561 4.28 22.65 28.48
C HIS A 561 2.95 21.90 28.51
N VAL A 562 3.00 20.56 28.52
CA VAL A 562 1.82 19.69 28.65
C VAL A 562 1.66 19.23 30.08
N ILE A 563 0.51 19.53 30.65
CA ILE A 563 0.03 18.99 31.92
C ILE A 563 -0.93 17.85 31.59
N HIS A 564 -0.43 16.62 31.70
CA HIS A 564 -1.22 15.43 31.42
C HIS A 564 -1.68 14.79 32.72
N MET A 565 -2.91 14.26 32.74
CA MET A 565 -3.48 13.65 33.95
C MET A 565 -3.63 12.13 33.87
N GLY A 566 -3.51 11.56 32.68
CA GLY A 566 -3.34 10.12 32.47
C GLY A 566 -1.87 9.73 32.30
N GLU A 567 -1.62 8.43 32.26
CA GLU A 567 -0.32 7.85 31.91
C GLU A 567 -0.06 8.06 30.42
N ALA A 568 1.08 8.66 30.08
CA ALA A 568 1.40 9.08 28.72
C ALA A 568 2.84 8.71 28.38
N PHE A 569 3.06 8.19 27.17
CA PHE A 569 4.39 7.78 26.68
C PHE A 569 5.38 8.94 26.50
N TYR A 570 4.88 10.19 26.54
CA TYR A 570 5.65 11.43 26.42
C TYR A 570 5.88 12.12 27.80
N SER A 571 5.67 11.40 28.90
CA SER A 571 5.76 11.91 30.29
C SER A 571 7.21 12.08 30.78
N PHE A 572 7.92 13.07 30.23
CA PHE A 572 9.31 13.37 30.61
C PHE A 572 9.39 14.62 31.51
N PRO A 573 9.96 14.55 32.74
CA PRO A 573 9.94 15.66 33.69
C PRO A 573 10.58 16.97 33.22
N SER A 574 11.52 16.93 32.26
CA SER A 574 12.15 18.12 31.67
C SER A 574 11.32 18.78 30.55
N ILE A 575 10.17 18.19 30.19
CA ILE A 575 9.34 18.62 29.05
C ILE A 575 7.88 18.82 29.49
N ASN A 576 7.32 17.86 30.24
CA ASN A 576 5.91 17.74 30.56
C ASN A 576 5.71 17.45 32.06
N SER A 577 4.48 17.59 32.55
CA SER A 577 4.17 17.34 33.97
C SER A 577 2.94 16.46 34.15
N TYR A 578 3.05 15.48 35.04
CA TYR A 578 1.97 14.55 35.40
C TYR A 578 1.20 15.05 36.62
N ALA A 579 -0.05 15.46 36.44
CA ALA A 579 -0.92 15.93 37.52
C ALA A 579 -1.91 14.84 37.96
N LYS A 580 -1.85 14.43 39.24
CA LYS A 580 -2.69 13.35 39.80
C LYS A 580 -4.07 13.83 40.28
N SER A 581 -4.28 15.14 40.35
CA SER A 581 -5.53 15.76 40.79
C SER A 581 -5.72 17.14 40.14
N SER A 582 -6.94 17.69 40.17
CA SER A 582 -7.22 19.06 39.70
C SER A 582 -6.38 20.09 40.46
N ASN A 583 -6.24 19.95 41.78
CA ASN A 583 -5.38 20.80 42.61
C ASN A 583 -3.89 20.77 42.20
N GLU A 584 -3.37 19.62 41.74
CA GLU A 584 -2.01 19.55 41.18
C GLU A 584 -1.94 20.20 39.80
N ALA A 585 -2.94 19.97 38.94
CA ALA A 585 -3.00 20.59 37.62
C ALA A 585 -3.05 22.12 37.71
N ILE A 586 -3.87 22.68 38.61
CA ILE A 586 -3.97 24.13 38.87
C ILE A 586 -2.61 24.70 39.28
N LYS A 587 -1.93 24.10 40.26
CA LYS A 587 -0.58 24.52 40.68
C LYS A 587 0.44 24.48 39.54
N MET A 588 0.38 23.44 38.69
CA MET A 588 1.24 23.31 37.52
C MET A 588 0.90 24.30 36.40
N LEU A 589 -0.36 24.75 36.31
CA LEU A 589 -0.81 25.80 35.38
C LEU A 589 -0.32 27.18 35.83
N GLU A 590 -0.32 27.45 37.14
CA GLU A 590 0.15 28.71 37.74
C GLU A 590 1.68 28.81 37.79
N SER A 591 2.40 27.72 38.04
CA SER A 591 3.87 27.72 38.14
C SER A 591 4.57 27.98 36.80
N GLU A 592 5.68 28.72 36.77
CA GLU A 592 6.53 28.77 35.58
C GLU A 592 7.16 27.40 35.28
N PHE A 593 7.29 27.06 33.99
CA PHE A 593 7.93 25.84 33.51
C PHE A 593 8.64 26.13 32.19
N ILE A 594 9.89 25.72 32.07
CA ILE A 594 10.70 25.87 30.86
C ILE A 594 10.89 24.50 30.24
N VAL A 595 10.41 24.33 29.01
CA VAL A 595 10.54 23.08 28.25
C VAL A 595 11.98 22.90 27.78
N SER A 596 12.58 21.74 28.09
CA SER A 596 13.91 21.37 27.58
C SER A 596 13.87 21.13 26.07
N GLU A 597 14.27 22.14 25.29
CA GLU A 597 14.32 22.02 23.82
C GLU A 597 15.26 20.89 23.36
N SER A 598 16.38 20.69 24.06
CA SER A 598 17.33 19.61 23.75
C SER A 598 16.67 18.24 23.88
N ASP A 599 15.93 17.98 24.97
CA ASP A 599 15.30 16.68 25.19
C ASP A 599 14.11 16.46 24.23
N VAL A 600 13.38 17.53 23.87
CA VAL A 600 12.39 17.45 22.78
C VAL A 600 13.07 17.03 21.47
N ILE A 601 14.19 17.65 21.09
CA ILE A 601 14.90 17.31 19.85
C ILE A 601 15.40 15.85 19.90
N LYS A 602 16.05 15.42 21.00
CA LYS A 602 16.48 14.01 21.17
C LYS A 602 15.33 13.02 21.01
N PHE A 603 14.20 13.28 21.68
CA PHE A 603 13.05 12.37 21.62
C PHE A 603 12.42 12.33 20.22
N ILE A 604 12.21 13.47 19.57
CA ILE A 604 11.67 13.51 18.20
C ILE A 604 12.64 12.87 17.20
N HIS A 605 13.95 13.04 17.37
CA HIS A 605 14.97 12.37 16.57
C HIS A 605 14.84 10.84 16.68
N TYR A 606 14.78 10.31 17.91
CA TYR A 606 14.60 8.88 18.17
C TYR A 606 13.30 8.34 17.54
N LEU A 607 12.17 9.04 17.73
CA LEU A 607 10.90 8.64 17.12
C LEU A 607 10.99 8.62 15.59
N LYS A 608 11.61 9.64 14.97
CA LYS A 608 11.74 9.76 13.50
C LYS A 608 12.66 8.70 12.90
N ASN A 609 13.83 8.47 13.48
CA ASN A 609 14.92 7.75 12.82
C ASN A 609 15.05 6.30 13.29
N ASP A 610 14.83 6.04 14.58
CA ASP A 610 15.15 4.77 15.23
C ASP A 610 13.90 3.91 15.52
N PHE A 611 12.79 4.54 15.94
CA PHE A 611 11.64 3.82 16.51
C PHE A 611 10.40 3.72 15.59
N TYR A 612 9.88 4.83 15.06
CA TYR A 612 8.68 4.76 14.22
C TYR A 612 8.99 4.27 12.79
N SER A 613 8.07 3.46 12.27
CA SER A 613 7.88 3.21 10.85
C SER A 613 6.99 4.32 10.26
N PHE A 614 7.10 4.60 8.97
CA PHE A 614 6.28 5.60 8.30
C PHE A 614 5.67 5.06 7.00
N ALA A 615 4.38 5.35 6.80
CA ALA A 615 3.59 4.83 5.68
C ALA A 615 2.48 5.77 5.23
N ASN A 616 2.34 5.90 3.91
CA ASN A 616 1.18 6.54 3.30
C ASN A 616 -0.06 5.67 3.54
N ALA A 617 -1.04 6.20 4.26
CA ALA A 617 -2.26 5.46 4.63
C ALA A 617 -3.46 5.82 3.74
N SER A 618 -4.23 4.82 3.31
CA SER A 618 -5.51 5.01 2.64
C SER A 618 -6.67 4.55 3.52
N TYR A 619 -7.76 5.33 3.53
CA TYR A 619 -8.91 5.11 4.40
C TYR A 619 -10.23 5.18 3.63
N SER A 620 -11.13 4.24 3.92
CA SER A 620 -12.56 4.34 3.60
C SER A 620 -13.35 4.83 4.83
N ARG A 621 -14.52 5.45 4.63
CA ARG A 621 -15.42 5.89 5.73
C ARG A 621 -16.67 5.02 5.77
N ARG A 622 -17.07 4.60 6.96
CA ARG A 622 -18.32 3.90 7.25
C ARG A 622 -19.12 4.66 8.30
N THR A 623 -20.43 4.77 8.11
CA THR A 623 -21.35 5.21 9.17
C THR A 623 -21.74 4.01 10.02
N GLU A 624 -21.59 4.14 11.35
CA GLU A 624 -22.01 3.14 12.33
C GLU A 624 -23.50 3.28 12.65
N LYS A 625 -24.08 2.31 13.39
CA LYS A 625 -25.53 2.27 13.69
C LYS A 625 -26.03 3.44 14.53
N ASP A 626 -25.15 4.09 15.28
CA ASP A 626 -25.41 5.26 16.13
C ASP A 626 -25.28 6.60 15.37
N GLY A 627 -24.97 6.56 14.06
CA GLY A 627 -24.72 7.75 13.24
C GLY A 627 -23.30 8.29 13.32
N SER A 628 -22.43 7.73 14.16
CA SER A 628 -21.01 8.10 14.20
C SER A 628 -20.27 7.63 12.94
N PHE A 629 -19.13 8.26 12.64
CA PHE A 629 -18.27 7.86 11.53
C PHE A 629 -17.07 7.06 12.02
N ARG A 630 -16.78 5.96 11.33
CA ARG A 630 -15.57 5.16 11.50
C ARG A 630 -14.72 5.18 10.24
N SER A 631 -13.46 5.55 10.39
CA SER A 631 -12.43 5.36 9.38
C SER A 631 -11.98 3.90 9.37
N ILE A 632 -11.95 3.27 8.21
CA ILE A 632 -11.42 1.91 7.99
C ILE A 632 -10.13 2.07 7.19
N LEU A 633 -9.02 1.55 7.73
CA LEU A 633 -7.73 1.54 7.05
C LEU A 633 -7.74 0.46 5.96
N GLU A 634 -7.55 0.85 4.69
CA GLU A 634 -7.57 -0.07 3.54
C GLU A 634 -6.17 -0.53 3.14
N SER A 635 -5.17 0.37 3.18
CA SER A 635 -3.77 0.04 2.87
C SER A 635 -2.77 0.98 3.54
N LEU A 636 -1.58 0.45 3.82
CA LEU A 636 -0.37 1.20 4.15
C LEU A 636 0.70 0.94 3.08
N GLU A 637 1.23 2.00 2.48
CA GLU A 637 2.43 1.97 1.64
C GLU A 637 3.59 2.54 2.45
N PHE A 638 4.36 1.64 3.08
CA PHE A 638 5.51 1.98 3.92
C PHE A 638 6.65 2.53 3.08
N TYR A 639 7.14 3.71 3.44
CA TYR A 639 8.40 4.27 2.95
C TYR A 639 9.54 4.14 3.97
N GLN A 640 9.22 3.82 5.23
CA GLN A 640 10.18 3.51 6.28
C GLN A 640 9.61 2.42 7.19
N ILE A 641 10.38 1.37 7.48
CA ILE A 641 10.05 0.34 8.47
C ILE A 641 11.17 0.25 9.50
N ARG A 642 10.79 0.19 10.77
CA ARG A 642 11.62 -0.03 11.95
C ARG A 642 10.97 -1.11 12.80
N THR A 643 11.73 -2.11 13.28
CA THR A 643 11.21 -3.19 14.12
C THR A 643 12.07 -3.46 15.36
N PRO A 644 11.52 -4.06 16.43
CA PRO A 644 12.27 -4.34 17.66
C PRO A 644 13.31 -5.47 17.58
N ASP A 645 13.43 -6.13 16.41
CA ASP A 645 14.52 -7.05 16.03
C ASP A 645 15.59 -6.38 15.13
N GLY A 646 15.56 -5.05 15.00
CA GLY A 646 16.60 -4.27 14.31
C GLY A 646 16.46 -4.23 12.79
N ILE A 647 15.29 -4.56 12.23
CA ILE A 647 15.03 -4.37 10.80
C ILE A 647 14.81 -2.87 10.58
N ALA A 648 15.73 -2.23 9.87
CA ALA A 648 15.59 -0.89 9.32
C ALA A 648 15.54 -0.99 7.79
N LEU A 649 14.38 -0.69 7.20
CA LEU A 649 14.18 -0.63 5.76
C LEU A 649 13.68 0.76 5.37
N ASP A 650 14.38 1.39 4.44
CA ASP A 650 13.94 2.63 3.80
C ASP A 650 13.55 2.29 2.35
N VAL A 651 12.47 2.89 1.86
CA VAL A 651 11.85 2.51 0.59
C VAL A 651 11.54 3.74 -0.24
N LYS A 652 12.05 3.74 -1.48
CA LYS A 652 11.74 4.76 -2.48
C LYS A 652 10.68 4.22 -3.44
N TYR A 653 9.63 5.02 -3.66
CA TYR A 653 8.68 4.79 -4.75
C TYR A 653 8.83 5.87 -5.81
N ARG A 654 8.58 5.50 -7.06
CA ARG A 654 8.56 6.44 -8.17
C ARG A 654 7.27 7.28 -8.12
N GLU A 655 7.43 8.60 -8.01
CA GLU A 655 6.32 9.56 -7.94
C GLU A 655 5.74 9.95 -9.31
N TYR A 656 6.48 9.72 -10.40
CA TYR A 656 6.08 10.08 -11.76
C TYR A 656 6.52 9.05 -12.80
N ALA A 657 5.63 8.73 -13.74
CA ALA A 657 5.92 7.86 -14.88
C ALA A 657 6.87 8.55 -15.87
N ILE A 658 7.70 7.77 -16.57
CA ILE A 658 8.64 8.30 -17.57
C ILE A 658 7.85 8.95 -18.72
N PRO A 659 8.14 10.21 -19.10
CA PRO A 659 7.44 10.92 -20.16
C PRO A 659 7.46 10.19 -21.50
N LEU A 660 6.31 10.15 -22.20
CA LEU A 660 6.10 9.41 -23.46
C LEU A 660 7.06 9.78 -24.62
N HIS A 661 7.68 10.97 -24.57
CA HIS A 661 8.67 11.42 -25.55
C HIS A 661 10.12 10.98 -25.22
N SER A 662 10.33 10.26 -24.11
CA SER A 662 11.65 9.77 -23.71
C SER A 662 12.18 8.69 -24.65
N LYS A 663 13.51 8.66 -24.86
CA LYS A 663 14.22 7.63 -25.64
C LYS A 663 13.92 6.19 -25.17
N VAL A 664 13.50 6.02 -23.92
CA VAL A 664 13.08 4.74 -23.34
C VAL A 664 11.93 4.10 -24.15
N TYR A 665 11.06 4.90 -24.76
CA TYR A 665 9.99 4.41 -25.64
C TYR A 665 10.40 4.30 -27.12
N GLY A 666 11.69 4.38 -27.47
CA GLY A 666 12.18 4.56 -28.83
C GLY A 666 11.58 3.62 -29.89
N PHE A 667 11.48 2.32 -29.58
CA PHE A 667 10.88 1.30 -30.45
C PHE A 667 9.39 1.56 -30.77
N PHE A 668 8.66 2.13 -29.81
CA PHE A 668 7.23 2.41 -29.87
C PHE A 668 6.88 3.87 -30.20
N LEU A 669 7.87 4.75 -30.24
CA LEU A 669 7.70 6.20 -30.36
C LEU A 669 6.89 6.62 -31.60
N PRO A 670 7.01 5.99 -32.80
CA PRO A 670 6.17 6.32 -33.95
C PRO A 670 4.66 6.10 -33.68
N SER A 671 4.32 4.98 -33.04
CA SER A 671 2.94 4.65 -32.64
C SER A 671 2.42 5.61 -31.57
N ILE A 672 3.24 5.89 -30.53
CA ILE A 672 2.90 6.83 -29.46
C ILE A 672 2.60 8.23 -30.00
N ILE A 673 3.49 8.78 -30.86
CA ILE A 673 3.28 10.10 -31.47
C ILE A 673 2.00 10.13 -32.31
N ARG A 674 1.73 9.06 -33.07
CA ARG A 674 0.55 8.94 -33.92
C ARG A 674 -0.75 8.90 -33.11
N GLU A 675 -0.80 8.13 -32.03
CA GLU A 675 -2.01 8.03 -31.20
C GLU A 675 -2.19 9.26 -30.28
N MET A 676 -1.11 9.86 -29.75
CA MET A 676 -1.19 11.13 -29.02
C MET A 676 -1.80 12.26 -29.86
N LYS A 677 -1.55 12.29 -31.17
CA LYS A 677 -2.18 13.26 -32.10
C LYS A 677 -3.68 13.03 -32.28
N LYS A 678 -4.18 11.79 -32.13
CA LYS A 678 -5.61 11.47 -32.22
C LYS A 678 -6.33 11.67 -30.89
N ASN A 679 -5.76 11.18 -29.80
CA ASN A 679 -6.30 11.28 -28.45
C ASN A 679 -5.16 11.30 -27.41
N PRO A 680 -4.79 12.48 -26.88
CA PRO A 680 -3.77 12.60 -25.84
C PRO A 680 -4.05 11.80 -24.56
N SER A 681 -5.32 11.50 -24.26
CA SER A 681 -5.73 10.80 -23.02
C SER A 681 -5.67 9.27 -23.09
N VAL A 682 -5.28 8.71 -24.24
CA VAL A 682 -5.31 7.25 -24.47
C VAL A 682 -4.30 6.47 -23.64
N PHE A 683 -3.16 7.09 -23.31
CA PHE A 683 -2.11 6.54 -22.46
C PHE A 683 -2.33 6.96 -21.01
N ARG A 684 -2.54 6.00 -20.10
CA ARG A 684 -2.82 6.27 -18.67
C ARG A 684 -1.59 6.00 -17.80
N SER A 685 -1.40 6.79 -16.75
CA SER A 685 -0.35 6.49 -15.77
C SER A 685 -0.77 5.31 -14.87
N PRO A 686 0.12 4.37 -14.55
CA PRO A 686 -0.12 3.35 -13.51
C PRO A 686 -0.39 3.99 -12.13
N ILE A 687 0.10 5.21 -11.90
CA ILE A 687 -0.15 5.97 -10.66
C ILE A 687 -1.64 6.31 -10.52
N ASP A 688 -2.32 6.63 -11.63
CA ASP A 688 -3.76 6.93 -11.62
C ASP A 688 -4.59 5.68 -11.30
N VAL A 689 -4.10 4.50 -11.69
CA VAL A 689 -4.71 3.20 -11.37
C VAL A 689 -4.63 2.93 -9.87
N LEU A 690 -3.45 3.07 -9.27
CA LEU A 690 -3.26 2.91 -7.81
C LEU A 690 -4.10 3.92 -7.01
N LYS A 691 -4.18 5.18 -7.47
CA LYS A 691 -5.08 6.18 -6.88
C LYS A 691 -6.56 5.76 -6.98
N HIS A 692 -6.98 5.16 -8.09
CA HIS A 692 -8.35 4.69 -8.26
C HIS A 692 -8.68 3.49 -7.36
N GLN A 693 -7.77 2.52 -7.22
CA GLN A 693 -7.92 1.39 -6.28
C GLN A 693 -8.20 1.89 -4.85
N ASN A 694 -7.46 2.90 -4.38
CA ASN A 694 -7.62 3.50 -3.05
C ASN A 694 -8.97 4.24 -2.86
N VAL A 695 -9.65 4.66 -3.95
CA VAL A 695 -10.97 5.32 -3.90
C VAL A 695 -12.12 4.32 -3.96
N VAL A 696 -12.00 3.26 -4.77
CA VAL A 696 -13.06 2.26 -5.00
C VAL A 696 -13.21 1.28 -3.84
N ALA A 697 -12.22 1.20 -2.94
CA ALA A 697 -12.28 0.34 -1.75
C ALA A 697 -13.41 0.70 -0.74
N ALA A 698 -14.04 1.88 -0.86
CA ALA A 698 -15.24 2.21 -0.08
C ALA A 698 -16.44 1.36 -0.51
N PRO A 699 -17.04 0.54 0.38
CA PRO A 699 -18.09 -0.39 -0.03
C PRO A 699 -19.40 0.33 -0.42
N PRO A 700 -20.11 -0.14 -1.47
CA PRO A 700 -21.49 0.27 -1.70
C PRO A 700 -22.34 -0.13 -0.50
N GLY A 701 -23.18 0.78 0.00
CA GLY A 701 -23.98 0.55 1.21
C GLY A 701 -24.81 -0.73 1.13
N THR A 702 -24.45 -1.73 1.93
CA THR A 702 -25.23 -2.96 2.08
C THR A 702 -26.58 -2.64 2.70
N LYS A 703 -27.67 -2.84 1.94
CA LYS A 703 -29.02 -2.88 2.52
C LYS A 703 -29.05 -3.94 3.64
N PRO A 704 -29.70 -3.68 4.79
CA PRO A 704 -29.73 -4.64 5.89
C PRO A 704 -30.37 -5.96 5.47
N LEU A 705 -29.81 -7.09 5.93
CA LEU A 705 -30.62 -8.29 6.10
C LEU A 705 -31.63 -8.01 7.21
N ALA A 706 -32.91 -8.16 6.91
CA ALA A 706 -33.97 -8.13 7.92
C ALA A 706 -33.97 -9.43 8.74
N ASP A 707 -34.38 -9.33 10.00
CA ASP A 707 -34.30 -10.40 10.98
C ASP A 707 -35.13 -11.63 10.60
N GLN A 708 -34.52 -12.82 10.64
CA GLN A 708 -35.27 -14.08 10.65
C GLN A 708 -35.70 -14.41 12.09
N VAL A 709 -36.89 -13.95 12.46
CA VAL A 709 -37.61 -14.47 13.64
C VAL A 709 -38.59 -15.55 13.18
N SER A 710 -38.57 -16.68 13.88
CA SER A 710 -39.30 -17.91 13.61
C SER A 710 -40.84 -17.80 13.67
N LYS A 711 -41.54 -18.52 12.76
CA LYS A 711 -42.77 -19.37 12.97
C LYS A 711 -43.38 -19.78 11.61
N PRO A 712 -44.29 -20.79 11.53
CA PRO A 712 -43.95 -22.21 11.60
C PRO A 712 -44.42 -23.01 10.36
N VAL A 713 -44.20 -24.32 10.38
CA VAL A 713 -44.48 -25.29 9.29
C VAL A 713 -45.98 -25.49 9.01
N SER A 714 -46.37 -25.53 7.73
CA SER A 714 -47.45 -26.40 7.23
C SER A 714 -47.38 -26.60 5.70
N ASN A 715 -47.31 -27.86 5.26
CA ASN A 715 -48.05 -28.53 4.17
C ASN A 715 -48.32 -27.79 2.82
N VAL A 716 -48.35 -28.42 1.64
CA VAL A 716 -48.11 -29.81 1.18
C VAL A 716 -47.85 -29.76 -0.36
N GLU A 717 -47.45 -30.88 -0.93
CA GLU A 717 -47.37 -31.28 -2.36
C GLU A 717 -48.45 -30.64 -3.31
N SER A 718 -48.34 -30.58 -4.65
CA SER A 718 -47.65 -31.48 -5.59
C SER A 718 -47.53 -30.93 -7.04
N THR A 719 -46.47 -31.38 -7.73
CA THR A 719 -46.30 -31.72 -9.17
C THR A 719 -47.16 -31.15 -10.33
N LYS A 720 -46.45 -30.80 -11.42
CA LYS A 720 -46.67 -31.03 -12.89
C LYS A 720 -46.57 -29.74 -13.73
N THR A 721 -45.49 -29.49 -14.48
CA THR A 721 -45.09 -30.08 -15.78
C THR A 721 -46.08 -29.80 -16.93
N GLN A 722 -45.75 -28.87 -17.84
CA GLN A 722 -45.42 -29.20 -19.24
C GLN A 722 -44.88 -27.99 -20.05
N LYS A 723 -44.27 -28.29 -21.20
CA LYS A 723 -43.57 -27.40 -22.14
C LYS A 723 -44.35 -27.27 -23.47
N LEU A 724 -43.83 -26.41 -24.35
CA LEU A 724 -44.12 -26.24 -25.79
C LEU A 724 -45.39 -25.41 -26.11
N GLY A 725 -45.41 -24.54 -27.14
CA GLY A 725 -44.31 -24.05 -27.98
C GLY A 725 -44.73 -23.72 -29.42
N GLN A 726 -44.44 -22.47 -29.88
CA GLN A 726 -44.65 -21.94 -31.25
C GLN A 726 -46.13 -21.86 -31.70
N VAL A 727 -46.61 -20.88 -32.46
CA VAL A 727 -46.20 -20.39 -33.80
C VAL A 727 -46.77 -18.96 -34.02
N GLU A 728 -46.12 -18.14 -34.85
CA GLU A 728 -46.60 -16.82 -35.31
C GLU A 728 -47.60 -16.92 -36.48
N VAL A 729 -48.46 -15.90 -36.70
CA VAL A 729 -48.63 -15.20 -38.01
C VAL A 729 -49.68 -14.07 -37.92
N LEU A 730 -49.37 -12.98 -38.62
CA LEU A 730 -50.07 -11.70 -38.82
C LEU A 730 -51.55 -11.76 -39.29
N VAL A 731 -52.32 -10.67 -39.07
CA VAL A 731 -52.81 -9.67 -40.08
C VAL A 731 -53.98 -8.81 -39.54
N GLN A 732 -53.91 -7.48 -39.78
CA GLN A 732 -54.95 -6.39 -39.88
C GLN A 732 -56.26 -6.44 -39.05
N ALA A 733 -56.74 -5.42 -38.30
CA ALA A 733 -56.78 -3.93 -38.38
C ALA A 733 -58.11 -3.32 -38.92
N GLN A 734 -58.89 -2.66 -38.03
CA GLN A 734 -59.91 -1.60 -38.23
C GLN A 734 -60.43 -1.18 -36.81
N SER A 735 -60.23 0.04 -36.27
CA SER A 735 -60.95 1.33 -36.49
C SER A 735 -62.39 1.36 -35.91
N LEU A 736 -62.83 2.24 -35.00
CA LEU A 736 -62.26 3.41 -34.27
C LEU A 736 -62.70 3.34 -32.76
N ASP A 737 -62.60 4.30 -31.82
CA ASP A 737 -62.28 5.75 -31.80
C ASP A 737 -61.74 6.21 -30.41
N GLU A 738 -61.57 7.53 -30.16
CA GLU A 738 -60.84 8.14 -29.02
C GLU A 738 -61.74 8.87 -27.96
N PRO A 739 -61.25 9.25 -26.74
CA PRO A 739 -60.35 10.41 -26.60
C PRO A 739 -59.21 10.29 -25.56
N THR A 740 -58.03 10.82 -25.90
CA THR A 740 -56.91 11.02 -24.96
C THR A 740 -56.66 12.49 -24.59
N LEU A 741 -56.20 12.73 -23.36
CA LEU A 741 -55.53 13.97 -22.93
C LEU A 741 -54.05 13.65 -22.62
N PRO A 742 -53.10 14.60 -22.81
CA PRO A 742 -51.72 14.26 -23.12
C PRO A 742 -50.81 14.12 -21.89
N GLU A 743 -49.82 13.22 -21.96
CA GLU A 743 -48.67 13.25 -21.05
C GLU A 743 -47.74 14.44 -21.36
N VAL A 744 -47.24 15.08 -20.29
CA VAL A 744 -46.29 16.21 -20.37
C VAL A 744 -44.87 15.69 -20.63
N ASP A 745 -44.23 16.17 -21.70
CA ASP A 745 -42.88 15.74 -22.09
C ASP A 745 -41.81 16.21 -21.08
N ARG A 746 -41.24 15.26 -20.34
CA ARG A 746 -40.13 15.49 -19.39
C ARG A 746 -38.86 16.06 -20.03
N LYS A 747 -38.73 16.07 -21.37
CA LYS A 747 -37.58 16.69 -22.07
C LYS A 747 -37.66 18.22 -22.13
N GLU A 748 -38.84 18.82 -22.01
CA GLU A 748 -39.00 20.26 -22.18
C GLU A 748 -38.58 21.05 -20.92
N GLY A 749 -38.88 20.53 -19.73
CA GLY A 749 -38.46 21.12 -18.46
C GLY A 749 -36.93 21.18 -18.27
N VAL A 750 -36.20 20.16 -18.74
CA VAL A 750 -34.73 20.15 -18.70
C VAL A 750 -34.13 21.22 -19.62
N ARG A 751 -34.68 21.37 -20.84
CA ARG A 751 -34.27 22.44 -21.77
C ARG A 751 -34.54 23.84 -21.23
N GLN A 752 -35.66 24.04 -20.53
CA GLN A 752 -35.95 25.32 -19.89
C GLN A 752 -34.99 25.64 -18.74
N MET A 753 -34.60 24.65 -17.92
CA MET A 753 -33.59 24.83 -16.87
C MET A 753 -32.18 25.13 -17.43
N GLU A 754 -31.76 24.46 -18.50
CA GLU A 754 -30.48 24.73 -19.17
C GLU A 754 -30.45 26.13 -19.80
N ALA A 755 -31.56 26.56 -20.42
CA ALA A 755 -31.70 27.92 -20.96
C ALA A 755 -31.63 29.00 -19.87
N LEU A 756 -32.29 28.79 -18.72
CA LEU A 756 -32.22 29.68 -17.56
C LEU A 756 -30.80 29.78 -16.98
N ALA A 757 -30.09 28.66 -16.86
CA ALA A 757 -28.71 28.63 -16.38
C ALA A 757 -27.74 29.40 -17.31
N GLU A 758 -27.90 29.28 -18.63
CA GLU A 758 -27.08 30.04 -19.59
C GLU A 758 -27.44 31.53 -19.60
N VAL A 759 -28.72 31.91 -19.43
CA VAL A 759 -29.13 33.31 -19.26
C VAL A 759 -28.51 33.92 -18.00
N GLU A 760 -28.54 33.23 -16.85
CA GLU A 760 -27.84 33.69 -15.64
C GLU A 760 -26.34 33.87 -15.85
N ARG A 761 -25.69 32.91 -16.53
CA ARG A 761 -24.27 32.96 -16.85
C ARG A 761 -23.93 34.16 -17.73
N LEU A 762 -24.75 34.45 -18.76
CA LEU A 762 -24.60 35.60 -19.63
C LEU A 762 -24.80 36.93 -18.88
N VAL A 763 -25.74 37.00 -17.93
CA VAL A 763 -25.95 38.16 -17.06
C VAL A 763 -24.73 38.38 -16.14
N ARG A 764 -24.20 37.32 -15.51
CA ARG A 764 -22.97 37.38 -14.69
C ARG A 764 -21.76 37.86 -15.51
N LEU A 765 -21.61 37.35 -16.74
CA LEU A 765 -20.55 37.77 -17.66
C LEU A 765 -20.69 39.24 -18.07
N LYS A 766 -21.89 39.70 -18.43
CA LYS A 766 -22.19 41.10 -18.79
C LYS A 766 -21.91 42.06 -17.62
N ASN A 767 -22.25 41.67 -16.39
CA ASN A 767 -21.98 42.47 -15.20
C ASN A 767 -20.49 42.49 -14.84
N LYS A 768 -19.77 41.37 -15.02
CA LYS A 768 -18.31 41.32 -14.86
C LYS A 768 -17.62 42.23 -15.87
N PHE A 769 -18.02 42.21 -17.14
CA PHE A 769 -17.49 43.10 -18.17
C PHE A 769 -17.68 44.58 -17.83
N LYS A 770 -18.87 44.98 -17.35
CA LYS A 770 -19.12 46.37 -16.92
C LYS A 770 -18.29 46.81 -15.71
N ARG A 771 -18.04 45.93 -14.74
CA ARG A 771 -17.34 46.25 -13.49
C ARG A 771 -15.82 46.21 -13.63
N ASP A 772 -15.31 45.23 -14.36
CA ASP A 772 -13.88 45.01 -14.59
C ASP A 772 -13.65 44.39 -15.98
N PRO A 773 -13.55 45.22 -17.03
CA PRO A 773 -13.28 44.75 -18.38
C PRO A 773 -11.95 44.01 -18.51
N TYR A 774 -10.95 44.36 -17.69
CA TYR A 774 -9.64 43.71 -17.70
C TYR A 774 -9.74 42.27 -17.23
N ALA A 775 -10.33 42.03 -16.05
CA ALA A 775 -10.53 40.68 -15.52
C ALA A 775 -11.52 39.87 -16.38
N PHE A 776 -12.53 40.52 -16.99
CA PHE A 776 -13.43 39.86 -17.92
C PHE A 776 -12.71 39.23 -19.12
N PHE A 777 -11.83 39.98 -19.80
CA PHE A 777 -11.05 39.43 -20.90
C PHE A 777 -9.91 38.53 -20.41
N ALA A 778 -9.25 38.85 -19.30
CA ALA A 778 -8.17 38.04 -18.75
C ALA A 778 -8.56 36.59 -18.47
N ASP A 779 -9.78 36.38 -17.97
CA ASP A 779 -10.32 35.06 -17.62
C ASP A 779 -10.98 34.34 -18.80
N SER A 780 -10.95 34.93 -20.01
CA SER A 780 -11.52 34.30 -21.19
C SER A 780 -10.66 33.13 -21.67
N LYS A 781 -11.24 31.93 -21.68
CA LYS A 781 -10.61 30.72 -22.24
C LYS A 781 -10.43 30.77 -23.77
N ASN A 782 -11.00 31.77 -24.46
CA ASN A 782 -10.75 32.01 -25.88
C ASN A 782 -9.48 32.88 -26.04
N PRO A 783 -8.40 32.39 -26.69
CA PRO A 783 -7.14 33.13 -26.81
C PRO A 783 -7.23 34.47 -27.55
N ALA A 784 -8.18 34.62 -28.48
CA ALA A 784 -8.38 35.88 -29.20
C ALA A 784 -9.04 36.93 -28.30
N LEU A 785 -10.07 36.55 -27.55
CA LEU A 785 -10.71 37.43 -26.58
C LEU A 785 -9.78 37.75 -25.39
N SER A 786 -8.92 36.81 -24.98
CA SER A 786 -8.00 37.06 -23.86
C SER A 786 -6.91 38.08 -24.18
N LYS A 787 -6.58 38.29 -25.46
CA LYS A 787 -5.70 39.39 -25.90
C LYS A 787 -6.36 40.76 -25.76
N LEU A 788 -7.69 40.87 -25.75
CA LEU A 788 -8.38 42.15 -25.59
C LEU A 788 -8.15 42.80 -24.21
N LYS A 789 -7.73 42.03 -23.19
CA LYS A 789 -7.40 42.56 -21.86
C LYS A 789 -6.37 43.69 -21.89
N PHE A 790 -5.44 43.68 -22.86
CA PHE A 790 -4.39 44.69 -22.95
C PHE A 790 -4.92 46.10 -23.28
N PHE A 791 -6.11 46.22 -23.90
CA PHE A 791 -6.76 47.51 -24.15
C PHE A 791 -7.45 48.12 -22.91
N TYR A 792 -7.64 47.35 -21.84
CA TYR A 792 -8.40 47.77 -20.65
C TYR A 792 -7.54 47.83 -19.37
N LYS A 793 -6.22 47.85 -19.51
CA LYS A 793 -5.30 47.88 -18.37
C LYS A 793 -5.35 49.27 -17.70
N LYS A 794 -5.85 49.34 -16.45
CA LYS A 794 -5.92 50.58 -15.63
C LYS A 794 -4.58 51.34 -15.71
N GLY A 795 -4.56 52.52 -16.34
CA GLY A 795 -3.38 53.40 -16.31
C GLY A 795 -3.01 54.20 -17.57
N ARG A 796 -3.74 54.11 -18.69
CA ARG A 796 -3.65 55.10 -19.79
C ARG A 796 -5.06 55.47 -20.27
N LYS A 797 -5.26 56.77 -20.54
CA LYS A 797 -6.53 57.36 -21.02
C LYS A 797 -6.85 56.89 -22.42
#